data_AF-A0A8T3CR78-F1
#
_entry.id   AF-A0A8T3CR78-F1
#
_cell.length_a   1.000
_cell.length_b   1.000
_cell.length_c   1.000
_cell.angle_alpha   90.00
_cell.angle_beta   90.00
_cell.angle_gamma   90.00
#
_symmetry.space_group_name_H-M   'P 1'
#
loop_
_entity.id
_entity.type
_entity.pdbx_description
1 polymer ?
#
loop_
_entity_poly.entity_id
_entity_poly.type
_entity_poly.pdbx_seq_one_letter_code
_entity_poly.pdbx_strand_id
1 'polypeptide(L)'
;MAEALSSQEELAVEEFLAELRSREQPSVVLVSQSTAVKFLIARKFDVSRAIDLFQAYKNTRIKEGIFNIDPDEEPLRTELLSGKFTVLPGRDSKGAALALFTARLHRSEVTTHKAVLQAIIYQLDKVIESVQTQREGLVFIYDMTNSTYGNFDYELCVKILNLLKGAFPARLKCVFIVSSPLWFRAPFAVLRLFVREKLRERVCTVKAHELASHIPMESLPEHLGGCSQYNHIAWIQSCVNSSRGLQDGGGDCVGDLLRSYCLDQTPDPTFTGDGLNSNCADNDSNANLHNHRPPQDRTSAPSDHAHWNGSALLGGRAPGTDTEENVGGEHGGCSPNANGKGPGGHQPPPQSDTPPDTPLHLQNSGEVSEGGGDVLLGGMGEGEGEDEEVDEDEVEEDEGDSGVPPLPQKSSRPHDPAVPAMSVHMPEHGGMAVKELVAHVKRKRKRGIYQEYEEIRKEPPSGTFHCSKKPHNQIKNRYSDVLCLDQSRVRLSTLDDEDDETSDYINASFMDGYKTSNAYIATQGPLPKTYGDFWQMVWEQMVLIIVMTTRVVERGRVKCGQYWPLEAGRAEEHGQFLVRNIRIEMFQDFKLSHLELCNNETGEHRDVAHYLYMSWPDFGIPKSASAMLDFRNQVKQHQEAAFQAICTDWTGPPEGPPVVVHCSAGIGRTGTFCTLDICLSRLEDIGTVDVKQTVRRMRTQRAFSIQTWDQYYFCYMAVIEYAQRRGLLAPVEWSDSDLETDSE
;
A
#
# COMPACT_ATOMS: atom_id res chain seq x y z
N MET A 1 20.08 37.60 5.10
CA MET A 1 18.68 37.84 5.50
C MET A 1 17.82 36.96 4.62
N ALA A 2 16.76 36.34 5.14
CA ALA A 2 15.74 35.77 4.26
C ALA A 2 15.06 36.93 3.51
N GLU A 3 14.76 36.75 2.23
CA GLU A 3 13.80 37.65 1.57
C GLU A 3 12.46 37.52 2.29
N ALA A 4 11.80 38.66 2.52
CA ALA A 4 10.42 38.64 3.00
C ALA A 4 9.54 37.90 2.00
N LEU A 5 8.54 37.17 2.50
CA LEU A 5 7.51 36.59 1.66
C LEU A 5 6.77 37.72 0.93
N SER A 6 6.37 37.49 -0.31
CA SER A 6 5.40 38.36 -0.97
C SER A 6 4.01 38.18 -0.35
N SER A 7 3.15 39.19 -0.45
CA SER A 7 1.80 39.12 0.14
C SER A 7 0.94 37.96 -0.38
N GLN A 8 1.23 37.45 -1.59
CA GLN A 8 0.59 36.25 -2.12
C GLN A 8 1.11 34.96 -1.45
N GLU A 9 2.41 34.91 -1.12
CA GLU A 9 3.02 33.81 -0.38
C GLU A 9 2.59 33.82 1.09
N GLU A 10 2.40 35.00 1.70
CA GLU A 10 1.82 35.15 3.04
C GLU A 10 0.38 34.62 3.09
N LEU A 11 -0.47 35.00 2.13
CA LEU A 11 -1.84 34.48 2.00
C LEU A 11 -1.86 32.94 1.84
N ALA A 12 -0.97 32.38 1.02
CA ALA A 12 -0.86 30.93 0.84
C ALA A 12 -0.41 30.19 2.12
N VAL A 13 0.35 30.85 3.00
CA VAL A 13 0.71 30.32 4.33
C VAL A 13 -0.51 30.34 5.26
N GLU A 14 -1.31 31.41 5.25
CA GLU A 14 -2.54 31.49 6.03
C GLU A 14 -3.58 30.44 5.59
N GLU A 15 -3.79 30.29 4.28
CA GLU A 15 -4.68 29.30 3.66
C GLU A 15 -4.24 27.88 4.01
N PHE A 16 -2.95 27.56 3.88
CA PHE A 16 -2.39 26.26 4.27
C PHE A 16 -2.64 25.94 5.75
N LEU A 17 -2.41 26.91 6.64
CA LEU A 17 -2.63 26.72 8.08
C LEU A 17 -4.13 26.62 8.43
N ALA A 18 -5.00 27.30 7.69
CA ALA A 18 -6.46 27.17 7.83
C ALA A 18 -6.96 25.80 7.37
N GLU A 19 -6.43 25.29 6.26
CA GLU A 19 -6.81 23.98 5.73
C GLU A 19 -6.23 22.80 6.53
N LEU A 20 -5.16 23.03 7.30
CA LEU A 20 -4.78 22.08 8.36
C LEU A 20 -5.74 22.15 9.56
N ARG A 21 -6.18 23.35 9.98
CA ARG A 21 -7.16 23.50 11.07
C ARG A 21 -8.51 22.86 10.77
N SER A 22 -8.96 22.86 9.51
CA SER A 22 -10.24 22.24 9.10
C SER A 22 -10.19 20.71 9.07
N ARG A 23 -8.99 20.13 8.88
CA ARG A 23 -8.78 18.68 8.68
C ARG A 23 -8.30 17.92 9.91
N GLU A 24 -7.61 18.57 10.84
CA GLU A 24 -7.10 17.96 12.06
C GLU A 24 -8.04 18.21 13.26
N GLN A 25 -7.95 17.38 14.31
CA GLN A 25 -8.84 17.50 15.49
C GLN A 25 -8.49 18.74 16.34
N PRO A 26 -9.46 19.32 17.09
CA PRO A 26 -9.22 20.54 17.89
C PRO A 26 -8.12 20.45 18.97
N SER A 27 -7.75 19.24 19.40
CA SER A 27 -6.67 18.97 20.37
C SER A 27 -5.25 18.98 19.77
N VAL A 28 -5.13 18.92 18.45
CA VAL A 28 -3.87 18.62 17.75
C VAL A 28 -2.97 19.86 17.66
N VAL A 29 -1.69 19.71 18.05
CA VAL A 29 -0.70 20.78 17.94
C VAL A 29 -0.35 21.02 16.48
N LEU A 30 -0.74 22.18 15.95
CA LEU A 30 -0.48 22.56 14.56
C LEU A 30 0.99 22.88 14.31
N VAL A 31 1.42 22.80 13.06
CA VAL A 31 2.79 23.16 12.66
C VAL A 31 3.03 24.66 12.65
N SER A 32 4.28 25.06 12.92
CA SER A 32 4.71 26.45 12.87
C SER A 32 4.65 27.04 11.45
N GLN A 33 4.58 28.36 11.36
CA GLN A 33 4.64 29.10 10.09
C GLN A 33 5.92 28.77 9.31
N SER A 34 7.06 28.59 10.00
CA SER A 34 8.32 28.17 9.39
C SER A 34 8.22 26.78 8.75
N THR A 35 7.54 25.83 9.40
CA THR A 35 7.26 24.52 8.79
C THR A 35 6.34 24.65 7.58
N ALA A 36 5.24 25.41 7.67
CA ALA A 36 4.31 25.61 6.54
C ALA A 36 5.04 26.11 5.28
N VAL A 37 5.93 27.10 5.44
CA VAL A 37 6.76 27.65 4.36
C VAL A 37 7.64 26.58 3.69
N LYS A 38 8.20 25.61 4.44
CA LYS A 38 9.00 24.50 3.87
C LYS A 38 8.15 23.65 2.88
N PHE A 39 6.92 23.31 3.26
CA PHE A 39 5.98 22.55 2.41
C PHE A 39 5.53 23.35 1.18
N LEU A 40 5.21 24.63 1.37
CA LEU A 40 4.79 25.53 0.30
C LEU A 40 5.92 25.79 -0.72
N ILE A 41 7.15 26.10 -0.30
CA ILE A 41 8.30 26.28 -1.23
C ILE A 41 8.59 24.98 -2.01
N ALA A 42 8.43 23.82 -1.39
CA ALA A 42 8.57 22.53 -2.08
C ALA A 42 7.50 22.31 -3.19
N ARG A 43 6.42 23.12 -3.20
CA ARG A 43 5.32 23.08 -4.17
C ARG A 43 5.04 24.40 -4.89
N LYS A 44 5.93 25.39 -4.76
CA LYS A 44 5.79 26.75 -5.33
C LYS A 44 4.55 27.51 -4.83
N PHE A 45 4.26 27.40 -3.52
CA PHE A 45 3.09 28.01 -2.86
C PHE A 45 1.72 27.56 -3.40
N ASP A 46 1.67 26.45 -4.12
CA ASP A 46 0.45 25.71 -4.42
C ASP A 46 -0.05 25.02 -3.14
N VAL A 47 -1.07 25.60 -2.50
CA VAL A 47 -1.57 25.21 -1.17
C VAL A 47 -2.08 23.77 -1.18
N SER A 48 -2.96 23.41 -2.12
CA SER A 48 -3.51 22.06 -2.27
C SER A 48 -2.41 21.00 -2.36
N ARG A 49 -1.41 21.22 -3.22
CA ARG A 49 -0.30 20.27 -3.39
C ARG A 49 0.71 20.29 -2.24
N ALA A 50 0.77 21.38 -1.48
CA ALA A 50 1.53 21.45 -0.22
C ALA A 50 0.83 20.64 0.88
N ILE A 51 -0.50 20.70 0.99
CA ILE A 51 -1.31 19.87 1.89
C ILE A 51 -1.14 18.39 1.55
N ASP A 52 -1.21 18.00 0.27
CA ASP A 52 -0.93 16.62 -0.17
C ASP A 52 0.47 16.14 0.24
N LEU A 53 1.49 17.00 0.08
CA LEU A 53 2.87 16.69 0.49
C LEU A 53 3.01 16.56 2.01
N PHE A 54 2.35 17.44 2.76
CA PHE A 54 2.32 17.39 4.21
C PHE A 54 1.67 16.11 4.73
N GLN A 55 0.49 15.76 4.21
CA GLN A 55 -0.19 14.51 4.56
C GLN A 55 0.63 13.29 4.13
N ALA A 56 1.31 13.33 2.97
CA ALA A 56 2.23 12.27 2.56
C ALA A 56 3.44 12.12 3.52
N TYR A 57 4.00 13.23 4.02
CA TYR A 57 5.09 13.20 5.01
C TYR A 57 4.61 12.65 6.36
N LYS A 58 3.50 13.20 6.89
CA LYS A 58 2.85 12.78 8.13
C LYS A 58 2.58 11.28 8.11
N ASN A 59 1.90 10.80 7.06
CA ASN A 59 1.56 9.40 6.90
C ASN A 59 2.79 8.49 6.70
N THR A 60 3.85 8.98 6.04
CA THR A 60 5.11 8.23 5.92
C THR A 60 5.77 8.05 7.28
N ARG A 61 5.83 9.11 8.10
CA ARG A 61 6.39 9.05 9.45
C ARG A 61 5.58 8.17 10.41
N ILE A 62 4.25 8.31 10.42
CA ILE A 62 3.35 7.45 11.20
C ILE A 62 3.55 5.98 10.81
N LYS A 63 3.55 5.67 9.50
CA LYS A 63 3.70 4.30 8.98
C LYS A 63 5.02 3.62 9.37
N GLU A 64 6.11 4.38 9.48
CA GLU A 64 7.43 3.86 9.88
C GLU A 64 7.70 4.03 11.40
N GLY A 65 6.72 4.52 12.17
CA GLY A 65 6.80 4.67 13.63
C GLY A 65 7.74 5.80 14.10
N ILE A 66 7.86 6.88 13.32
CA ILE A 66 8.82 7.99 13.50
C ILE A 66 8.09 9.23 14.05
N PHE A 67 7.73 9.17 15.33
CA PHE A 67 7.01 10.24 16.03
C PHE A 67 7.96 11.24 16.71
N ASN A 68 9.03 10.73 17.34
CA ASN A 68 10.12 11.51 17.94
C ASN A 68 11.46 11.09 17.31
N ILE A 69 12.42 12.01 17.27
CA ILE A 69 13.76 11.78 16.73
C ILE A 69 14.79 12.33 17.72
N ASP A 70 15.16 11.52 18.72
CA ASP A 70 16.23 11.85 19.66
C ASP A 70 17.58 11.33 19.15
N PRO A 71 18.53 12.21 18.75
CA PRO A 71 19.83 11.79 18.21
C PRO A 71 20.75 11.14 19.25
N ASP A 72 20.45 11.21 20.54
CA ASP A 72 21.22 10.58 21.59
C ASP A 72 20.76 9.13 21.91
N GLU A 73 19.55 8.72 21.49
CA GLU A 73 18.98 7.38 21.69
C GLU A 73 19.50 6.32 20.70
N GLU A 74 19.67 5.08 21.15
CA GLU A 74 19.94 3.93 20.27
C GLU A 74 18.64 3.33 19.71
N PRO A 75 18.64 2.76 18.49
CA PRO A 75 19.76 2.57 17.57
C PRO A 75 20.10 3.81 16.70
N LEU A 76 19.39 4.93 16.88
CA LEU A 76 19.53 6.11 16.03
C LEU A 76 20.91 6.77 16.15
N ARG A 77 21.47 6.86 17.35
CA ARG A 77 22.81 7.37 17.61
C ARG A 77 23.88 6.60 16.83
N THR A 78 23.91 5.27 16.91
CA THR A 78 24.82 4.42 16.12
C THR A 78 24.62 4.63 14.62
N GLU A 79 23.36 4.74 14.17
CA GLU A 79 23.03 4.94 12.76
C GLU A 79 23.51 6.31 12.24
N LEU A 80 23.31 7.38 13.02
CA LEU A 80 23.81 8.74 12.73
C LEU A 80 25.33 8.81 12.70
N LEU A 81 26.04 8.08 13.55
CA LEU A 81 27.51 8.08 13.58
C LEU A 81 28.14 7.20 12.48
N SER A 82 27.35 6.37 11.80
CA SER A 82 27.85 5.39 10.83
C SER A 82 28.42 5.98 9.53
N GLY A 83 28.12 7.24 9.21
CA GLY A 83 28.48 7.87 7.94
C GLY A 83 27.71 7.38 6.71
N LYS A 84 26.87 6.34 6.84
CA LYS A 84 26.23 5.72 5.66
C LYS A 84 25.24 6.64 4.95
N PHE A 85 24.59 7.55 5.69
CA PHE A 85 23.91 8.70 5.12
C PHE A 85 24.60 9.98 5.58
N THR A 86 24.96 10.81 4.63
CA THR A 86 25.86 11.96 4.79
C THR A 86 25.32 13.15 4.00
N VAL A 87 25.26 14.31 4.63
CA VAL A 87 25.07 15.59 3.94
C VAL A 87 26.45 16.17 3.65
N LEU A 88 26.77 16.41 2.38
CA LEU A 88 28.03 17.06 2.00
C LEU A 88 27.90 18.58 2.15
N PRO A 89 29.00 19.29 2.51
CA PRO A 89 28.98 20.75 2.73
C PRO A 89 28.87 21.54 1.43
N GLY A 90 29.28 20.94 0.31
CA GLY A 90 29.16 21.51 -1.02
C GLY A 90 27.76 21.41 -1.62
N ARG A 91 27.57 22.05 -2.77
CA ARG A 91 26.31 22.10 -3.53
C ARG A 91 26.57 21.73 -5.00
N ASP A 92 25.51 21.39 -5.71
CA ASP A 92 25.59 21.29 -7.18
C ASP A 92 25.74 22.69 -7.82
N SER A 93 25.98 22.73 -9.13
CA SER A 93 26.14 23.98 -9.90
C SER A 93 24.88 24.87 -9.94
N LYS A 94 23.76 24.40 -9.39
CA LYS A 94 22.48 25.12 -9.28
C LYS A 94 22.13 25.46 -7.82
N GLY A 95 23.01 25.16 -6.87
CA GLY A 95 22.82 25.42 -5.44
C GLY A 95 22.01 24.37 -4.67
N ALA A 96 21.66 23.23 -5.27
CA ALA A 96 21.00 22.13 -4.57
C ALA A 96 21.96 21.48 -3.56
N ALA A 97 21.44 21.07 -2.40
CA ALA A 97 22.25 20.38 -1.39
C ALA A 97 22.48 18.91 -1.79
N LEU A 98 23.63 18.36 -1.40
CA LEU A 98 24.05 17.02 -1.78
C LEU A 98 23.83 16.02 -0.62
N ALA A 99 22.97 15.03 -0.85
CA ALA A 99 22.67 13.95 0.09
C ALA A 99 23.28 12.64 -0.41
N LEU A 100 24.35 12.17 0.25
CA LEU A 100 25.10 10.98 -0.09
C LEU A 100 24.64 9.79 0.76
N PHE A 101 24.29 8.69 0.11
CA PHE A 101 24.07 7.38 0.73
C PHE A 101 25.14 6.40 0.23
N THR A 102 25.97 5.89 1.14
CA THR A 102 27.10 5.00 0.85
C THR A 102 26.70 3.54 1.06
N ALA A 103 26.34 2.84 -0.02
CA ALA A 103 25.72 1.52 0.05
C ALA A 103 26.58 0.47 0.76
N ARG A 104 27.91 0.46 0.55
CA ARG A 104 28.84 -0.48 1.21
C ARG A 104 28.85 -0.45 2.74
N LEU A 105 28.32 0.62 3.36
CA LEU A 105 28.19 0.78 4.80
C LEU A 105 26.82 0.30 5.34
N HIS A 106 25.86 0.01 4.46
CA HIS A 106 24.58 -0.57 4.87
C HIS A 106 24.69 -2.09 5.06
N ARG A 107 24.08 -2.58 6.14
CA ARG A 107 23.98 -3.98 6.55
C ARG A 107 22.64 -4.16 7.27
N SER A 108 21.67 -4.81 6.64
CA SER A 108 20.31 -4.96 7.19
C SER A 108 20.24 -5.85 8.45
N GLU A 109 21.26 -6.68 8.68
CA GLU A 109 21.38 -7.54 9.87
C GLU A 109 21.63 -6.78 11.19
N VAL A 110 22.12 -5.53 11.12
CA VAL A 110 22.57 -4.76 12.30
C VAL A 110 21.92 -3.38 12.44
N THR A 111 20.93 -3.06 11.61
CA THR A 111 20.13 -1.83 11.73
C THR A 111 18.72 -2.05 11.22
N THR A 112 17.75 -1.30 11.76
CA THR A 112 16.35 -1.39 11.31
C THR A 112 16.05 -0.34 10.25
N HIS A 113 15.06 -0.59 9.39
CA HIS A 113 14.57 0.43 8.45
C HIS A 113 14.15 1.72 9.16
N LYS A 114 13.55 1.60 10.36
CA LYS A 114 13.16 2.76 11.18
C LYS A 114 14.37 3.60 11.56
N ALA A 115 15.45 2.98 12.07
CA ALA A 115 16.68 3.67 12.45
C ALA A 115 17.30 4.42 11.26
N VAL A 116 17.46 3.76 10.12
CA VAL A 116 18.03 4.39 8.91
C VAL A 116 17.16 5.55 8.42
N LEU A 117 15.83 5.39 8.42
CA LEU A 117 14.92 6.47 8.02
C LEU A 117 14.91 7.63 9.01
N GLN A 118 15.00 7.36 10.33
CA GLN A 118 15.18 8.40 11.34
C GLN A 118 16.47 9.19 11.10
N ALA A 119 17.61 8.52 10.84
CA ALA A 119 18.89 9.17 10.57
C ALA A 119 18.88 10.00 9.28
N ILE A 120 18.16 9.53 8.25
CA ILE A 120 17.94 10.27 7.00
C ILE A 120 17.06 11.51 7.25
N ILE A 121 15.91 11.34 7.90
CA ILE A 121 14.97 12.42 8.18
C ILE A 121 15.63 13.48 9.07
N TYR A 122 16.32 13.10 10.15
CA TYR A 122 17.01 14.01 11.05
C TYR A 122 17.98 14.94 10.32
N GLN A 123 18.86 14.37 9.49
CA GLN A 123 19.84 15.15 8.73
C GLN A 123 19.18 15.99 7.63
N LEU A 124 18.13 15.48 6.97
CA LEU A 124 17.42 16.22 5.93
C LEU A 124 16.57 17.38 6.48
N ASP A 125 15.94 17.22 7.65
CA ASP A 125 15.17 18.28 8.34
C ASP A 125 16.10 19.45 8.71
N LYS A 126 17.33 19.17 9.14
CA LYS A 126 18.40 20.17 9.34
C LYS A 126 18.82 20.84 8.02
N VAL A 127 18.96 20.07 6.95
CA VAL A 127 19.33 20.60 5.62
C VAL A 127 18.31 21.58 5.05
N ILE A 128 17.02 21.39 5.33
CA ILE A 128 15.94 22.30 4.91
C ILE A 128 15.69 23.48 5.87
N GLU A 129 16.51 23.67 6.92
CA GLU A 129 16.58 24.97 7.61
C GLU A 129 17.21 26.03 6.70
N SER A 130 18.06 25.62 5.75
CA SER A 130 18.63 26.53 4.75
C SER A 130 17.61 26.92 3.68
N VAL A 131 17.28 28.21 3.61
CA VAL A 131 16.42 28.81 2.56
C VAL A 131 16.92 28.48 1.15
N GLN A 132 18.24 28.44 0.94
CA GLN A 132 18.82 28.03 -0.35
C GLN A 132 18.46 26.58 -0.70
N THR A 133 18.49 25.67 0.28
CA THR A 133 18.06 24.29 0.08
C THR A 133 16.55 24.14 -0.09
N GLN A 134 15.72 24.96 0.56
CA GLN A 134 14.27 24.97 0.29
C GLN A 134 13.99 25.34 -1.17
N ARG A 135 14.68 26.37 -1.69
CA ARG A 135 14.53 26.88 -3.06
C ARG A 135 15.14 25.95 -4.11
N GLU A 136 16.35 25.45 -3.88
CA GLU A 136 17.10 24.63 -4.86
C GLU A 136 17.03 23.13 -4.60
N GLY A 137 16.41 22.68 -3.52
CA GLY A 137 16.15 21.26 -3.27
C GLY A 137 17.42 20.42 -3.10
N LEU A 138 17.31 19.15 -3.49
CA LEU A 138 18.27 18.09 -3.18
C LEU A 138 18.75 17.36 -4.44
N VAL A 139 20.03 17.02 -4.47
CA VAL A 139 20.60 15.97 -5.31
C VAL A 139 20.93 14.78 -4.41
N PHE A 140 20.42 13.60 -4.76
CA PHE A 140 20.72 12.37 -4.03
C PHE A 140 21.82 11.59 -4.77
N ILE A 141 22.83 11.13 -4.04
CA ILE A 141 23.95 10.34 -4.56
C ILE A 141 23.92 8.98 -3.88
N TYR A 142 23.64 7.93 -4.63
CA TYR A 142 23.70 6.55 -4.17
C TYR A 142 25.04 5.94 -4.59
N ASP A 143 26.03 5.99 -3.70
CA ASP A 143 27.36 5.44 -3.94
C ASP A 143 27.35 3.92 -3.73
N MET A 144 27.41 3.20 -4.85
CA MET A 144 27.51 1.74 -4.89
C MET A 144 28.96 1.25 -5.05
N THR A 145 29.96 2.14 -5.02
CA THR A 145 31.37 1.78 -5.17
C THR A 145 31.79 0.80 -4.07
N ASN A 146 32.28 -0.37 -4.50
CA ASN A 146 32.64 -1.51 -3.67
C ASN A 146 31.49 -2.09 -2.82
N SER A 147 30.24 -1.92 -3.24
CA SER A 147 29.08 -2.58 -2.62
C SER A 147 28.84 -4.00 -3.17
N THR A 148 28.35 -4.87 -2.30
CA THR A 148 27.95 -6.26 -2.62
C THR A 148 26.42 -6.40 -2.56
N TYR A 149 25.89 -7.53 -3.05
CA TYR A 149 24.45 -7.80 -2.94
C TYR A 149 23.96 -7.84 -1.48
N GLY A 150 24.79 -8.28 -0.53
CA GLY A 150 24.46 -8.26 0.90
C GLY A 150 24.36 -6.86 1.52
N ASN A 151 24.80 -5.82 0.80
CA ASN A 151 24.57 -4.42 1.19
C ASN A 151 23.24 -3.86 0.64
N PHE A 152 22.55 -4.59 -0.23
CA PHE A 152 21.37 -4.10 -0.94
C PHE A 152 20.08 -4.52 -0.24
N ASP A 153 19.50 -3.58 0.50
CA ASP A 153 18.16 -3.72 1.06
C ASP A 153 17.13 -3.09 0.11
N TYR A 154 16.43 -3.94 -0.64
CA TYR A 154 15.40 -3.52 -1.60
C TYR A 154 14.25 -2.76 -0.92
N GLU A 155 13.79 -3.20 0.25
CA GLU A 155 12.68 -2.56 0.94
C GLU A 155 13.05 -1.17 1.45
N LEU A 156 14.23 -1.03 2.05
CA LEU A 156 14.78 0.24 2.47
C LEU A 156 14.96 1.19 1.28
N CYS A 157 15.51 0.71 0.14
CA CYS A 157 15.60 1.50 -1.08
C CYS A 157 14.23 1.99 -1.56
N VAL A 158 13.19 1.16 -1.52
CA VAL A 158 11.81 1.57 -1.82
C VAL A 158 11.29 2.61 -0.83
N LYS A 159 11.56 2.48 0.48
CA LYS A 159 11.17 3.45 1.50
C LYS A 159 11.85 4.81 1.32
N ILE A 160 13.17 4.83 1.14
CA ILE A 160 13.96 6.05 0.85
C ILE A 160 13.48 6.72 -0.44
N LEU A 161 13.27 5.94 -1.51
CA LEU A 161 12.76 6.45 -2.78
C LEU A 161 11.34 7.05 -2.64
N ASN A 162 10.45 6.43 -1.86
CA ASN A 162 9.11 6.95 -1.59
C ASN A 162 9.14 8.26 -0.79
N LEU A 163 10.02 8.35 0.22
CA LEU A 163 10.27 9.57 0.97
C LEU A 163 10.69 10.71 0.03
N LEU A 164 11.80 10.52 -0.70
CA LEU A 164 12.41 11.57 -1.53
C LEU A 164 11.58 11.94 -2.77
N LYS A 165 10.78 11.03 -3.35
CA LYS A 165 10.02 11.31 -4.59
C LYS A 165 8.73 12.10 -4.39
N GLY A 166 8.20 12.17 -3.17
CA GLY A 166 6.86 12.72 -2.97
C GLY A 166 6.38 12.93 -1.54
N ALA A 167 7.13 12.51 -0.52
CA ALA A 167 6.74 12.66 0.88
C ALA A 167 7.71 13.51 1.71
N PHE A 168 8.81 14.03 1.18
CA PHE A 168 9.72 14.92 1.91
C PHE A 168 9.58 16.40 1.44
N PRO A 169 9.58 17.41 2.34
CA PRO A 169 9.46 18.84 2.00
C PRO A 169 10.69 19.47 1.31
N ALA A 170 11.27 18.79 0.31
CA ALA A 170 12.24 19.36 -0.62
C ALA A 170 12.04 18.81 -2.03
N ARG A 171 12.54 19.53 -3.04
CA ARG A 171 12.46 19.11 -4.45
C ARG A 171 13.67 18.25 -4.83
N LEU A 172 13.45 16.97 -5.13
CA LEU A 172 14.47 16.09 -5.70
C LEU A 172 14.80 16.51 -7.15
N LYS A 173 16.00 17.08 -7.36
CA LYS A 173 16.48 17.61 -8.65
C LYS A 173 17.12 16.51 -9.50
N CYS A 174 17.99 15.69 -8.92
CA CYS A 174 18.71 14.60 -9.58
C CYS A 174 18.97 13.44 -8.61
N VAL A 175 19.13 12.24 -9.15
CA VAL A 175 19.59 11.02 -8.46
C VAL A 175 20.78 10.45 -9.23
N PHE A 176 21.97 10.49 -8.64
CA PHE A 176 23.14 9.80 -9.19
C PHE A 176 23.28 8.41 -8.58
N ILE A 177 23.35 7.39 -9.43
CA ILE A 177 23.70 6.02 -9.05
C ILE A 177 25.15 5.81 -9.47
N VAL A 178 26.04 5.76 -8.49
CA VAL A 178 27.49 5.83 -8.73
C VAL A 178 28.11 4.45 -8.66
N SER A 179 28.86 4.06 -9.70
CA SER A 179 29.59 2.80 -9.80
C SER A 179 28.72 1.55 -9.59
N SER A 180 27.48 1.54 -10.11
CA SER A 180 26.54 0.42 -9.92
C SER A 180 27.12 -0.93 -10.37
N PRO A 181 27.21 -1.94 -9.49
CA PRO A 181 27.63 -3.28 -9.87
C PRO A 181 26.67 -3.97 -10.85
N LEU A 182 27.16 -4.97 -11.58
CA LEU A 182 26.35 -5.73 -12.56
C LEU A 182 25.10 -6.38 -11.93
N TRP A 183 25.19 -6.84 -10.68
CA TRP A 183 24.06 -7.43 -9.96
C TRP A 183 22.90 -6.44 -9.73
N PHE A 184 23.16 -5.13 -9.77
CA PHE A 184 22.12 -4.12 -9.54
C PHE A 184 21.20 -3.90 -10.75
N ARG A 185 21.55 -4.40 -11.95
CA ARG A 185 20.76 -4.18 -13.17
C ARG A 185 19.32 -4.68 -13.06
N ALA A 186 19.10 -5.86 -12.48
CA ALA A 186 17.77 -6.43 -12.30
C ALA A 186 16.97 -5.71 -11.19
N PRO A 187 17.48 -5.50 -9.96
CA PRO A 187 16.81 -4.66 -8.96
C PRO A 187 16.50 -3.25 -9.45
N PHE A 188 17.38 -2.63 -10.23
CA PHE A 188 17.14 -1.31 -10.81
C PHE A 188 16.00 -1.30 -11.82
N ALA A 189 15.90 -2.32 -12.69
CA ALA A 189 14.78 -2.47 -13.61
C ALA A 189 13.45 -2.55 -12.86
N VAL A 190 13.38 -3.32 -11.77
CA VAL A 190 12.20 -3.42 -10.89
C VAL A 190 11.91 -2.09 -10.21
N LEU A 191 12.90 -1.45 -9.57
CA LEU A 191 12.74 -0.15 -8.92
C LEU A 191 12.22 0.92 -9.89
N ARG A 192 12.70 0.92 -11.15
CA ARG A 192 12.29 1.87 -12.20
C ARG A 192 10.80 1.79 -12.52
N LEU A 193 10.15 0.63 -12.35
CA LEU A 193 8.69 0.50 -12.51
C LEU A 193 7.92 1.40 -11.52
N PHE A 194 8.41 1.56 -10.29
CA PHE A 194 7.80 2.38 -9.22
C PHE A 194 8.15 3.87 -9.30
N VAL A 195 8.90 4.29 -10.31
CA VAL A 195 9.30 5.68 -10.58
C VAL A 195 8.46 6.22 -11.74
N ARG A 196 7.77 7.36 -11.54
CA ARG A 196 7.05 8.07 -12.62
C ARG A 196 8.06 8.57 -13.67
N GLU A 197 7.66 8.60 -14.94
CA GLU A 197 8.49 8.96 -16.08
C GLU A 197 9.35 10.22 -15.88
N LYS A 198 8.73 11.34 -15.49
CA LYS A 198 9.37 12.63 -15.16
C LYS A 198 10.41 12.61 -14.02
N LEU A 199 10.46 11.53 -13.23
CA LEU A 199 11.52 11.27 -12.25
C LEU A 199 12.57 10.29 -12.79
N ARG A 200 12.21 9.36 -13.70
CA ARG A 200 13.19 8.48 -14.40
C ARG A 200 14.20 9.31 -15.19
N GLU A 201 13.75 10.39 -15.83
CA GLU A 201 14.58 11.39 -16.52
C GLU A 201 15.66 12.06 -15.63
N ARG A 202 15.50 12.00 -14.31
CA ARG A 202 16.41 12.60 -13.32
C ARG A 202 17.33 11.59 -12.67
N VAL A 203 17.32 10.33 -13.12
CA VAL A 203 18.20 9.27 -12.60
C VAL A 203 19.35 9.07 -13.57
N CYS A 204 20.56 9.44 -13.15
CA CYS A 204 21.79 9.29 -13.91
C CYS A 204 22.62 8.16 -13.32
N THR A 205 23.11 7.23 -14.14
CA THR A 205 24.08 6.20 -13.71
C THR A 205 25.46 6.57 -14.25
N VAL A 206 26.44 6.69 -13.37
CA VAL A 206 27.79 7.20 -13.69
C VAL A 206 28.86 6.40 -12.92
N LYS A 207 30.11 6.41 -13.37
CA LYS A 207 31.25 5.95 -12.56
C LYS A 207 31.67 7.04 -11.56
N ALA A 208 32.34 6.67 -10.47
CA ALA A 208 32.80 7.62 -9.45
C ALA A 208 33.57 8.83 -10.03
N HIS A 209 34.52 8.62 -10.94
CA HIS A 209 35.29 9.71 -11.57
C HIS A 209 34.49 10.55 -12.58
N GLU A 210 33.34 10.06 -13.07
CA GLU A 210 32.49 10.79 -14.00
C GLU A 210 31.58 11.79 -13.26
N LEU A 211 31.36 11.62 -11.94
CA LEU A 211 30.48 12.48 -11.14
C LEU A 211 30.95 13.95 -11.09
N ALA A 212 32.27 14.18 -11.12
CA ALA A 212 32.88 15.51 -11.18
C ALA A 212 32.57 16.30 -12.47
N SER A 213 32.02 15.65 -13.50
CA SER A 213 31.51 16.35 -14.69
C SER A 213 30.09 16.92 -14.49
N HIS A 214 29.39 16.49 -13.43
CA HIS A 214 28.02 16.88 -13.12
C HIS A 214 27.91 17.75 -11.85
N ILE A 215 28.80 17.55 -10.88
CA ILE A 215 28.84 18.25 -9.59
C ILE A 215 30.26 18.84 -9.42
N PRO A 216 30.41 20.10 -8.93
CA PRO A 216 31.73 20.72 -8.76
C PRO A 216 32.69 19.88 -7.89
N MET A 217 33.98 19.87 -8.26
CA MET A 217 34.99 19.05 -7.58
C MET A 217 35.17 19.46 -6.11
N GLU A 218 35.08 20.75 -5.81
CA GLU A 218 35.11 21.33 -4.47
C GLU A 218 33.91 20.90 -3.59
N SER A 219 32.84 20.37 -4.20
CA SER A 219 31.65 19.86 -3.51
C SER A 219 31.66 18.35 -3.28
N LEU A 220 32.61 17.61 -3.86
CA LEU A 220 32.69 16.14 -3.80
C LEU A 220 33.90 15.65 -3.00
N PRO A 221 33.77 14.56 -2.21
CA PRO A 221 34.92 13.85 -1.64
C PRO A 221 35.86 13.28 -2.71
N GLU A 222 37.13 13.07 -2.34
CA GLU A 222 38.17 12.50 -3.24
C GLU A 222 37.76 11.16 -3.87
N HIS A 223 37.14 10.26 -3.10
CA HIS A 223 36.68 8.95 -3.61
C HIS A 223 35.52 9.03 -4.61
N LEU A 224 34.90 10.21 -4.78
CA LEU A 224 33.89 10.53 -5.80
C LEU A 224 34.44 11.51 -6.86
N GLY A 225 35.77 11.65 -6.97
CA GLY A 225 36.43 12.47 -8.00
C GLY A 225 36.55 13.97 -7.68
N GLY A 226 36.32 14.38 -6.43
CA GLY A 226 36.47 15.77 -6.00
C GLY A 226 37.71 16.06 -5.14
N CYS A 227 37.69 17.19 -4.45
CA CYS A 227 38.75 17.64 -3.52
C CYS A 227 38.19 18.16 -2.18
N SER A 228 36.89 17.96 -1.91
CA SER A 228 36.22 18.42 -0.70
C SER A 228 36.63 17.58 0.52
N GLN A 229 37.20 18.24 1.53
CA GLN A 229 37.43 17.62 2.83
C GLN A 229 36.17 17.73 3.70
N TYR A 230 35.70 16.60 4.21
CA TYR A 230 34.46 16.50 5.00
C TYR A 230 34.68 15.72 6.29
N ASN A 231 34.13 16.23 7.39
CA ASN A 231 34.08 15.53 8.67
C ASN A 231 32.61 15.27 9.05
N HIS A 232 32.19 14.01 8.91
CA HIS A 232 30.83 13.58 9.21
C HIS A 232 30.43 13.81 10.66
N ILE A 233 31.34 13.52 11.60
CA ILE A 233 31.07 13.64 13.03
C ILE A 233 30.86 15.12 13.42
N ALA A 234 31.63 16.04 12.82
CA ALA A 234 31.44 17.47 13.02
C ALA A 234 30.07 17.97 12.48
N TRP A 235 29.59 17.42 11.36
CA TRP A 235 28.24 17.70 10.85
C TRP A 235 27.15 17.22 11.82
N ILE A 236 27.22 15.96 12.28
CA ILE A 236 26.25 15.43 13.25
C ILE A 236 26.27 16.23 14.57
N GLN A 237 27.45 16.59 15.07
CA GLN A 237 27.60 17.46 16.25
C GLN A 237 26.96 18.84 16.02
N SER A 238 27.10 19.43 14.83
CA SER A 238 26.42 20.68 14.47
C SER A 238 24.89 20.51 14.50
N CYS A 239 24.35 19.41 13.99
CA CYS A 239 22.90 19.14 14.04
C CYS A 239 22.38 19.06 15.48
N VAL A 240 23.08 18.32 16.35
CA VAL A 240 22.71 18.17 17.77
C VAL A 240 22.80 19.50 18.52
N ASN A 241 23.89 20.25 18.33
CA ASN A 241 24.08 21.54 18.99
C ASN A 241 23.02 22.57 18.56
N SER A 242 22.67 22.62 17.27
CA SER A 242 21.59 23.48 16.77
C SER A 242 20.24 23.10 17.37
N SER A 243 19.93 21.81 17.57
CA SER A 243 18.68 21.38 18.20
C SER A 243 18.59 21.72 19.70
N ARG A 244 19.72 21.76 20.43
CA ARG A 244 19.74 22.10 21.86
C ARG A 244 19.66 23.60 22.16
N GLY A 245 19.84 24.46 21.15
CA GLY A 245 19.80 25.92 21.28
C GLY A 245 18.41 26.56 21.14
N LEU A 246 17.41 25.83 20.66
CA LEU A 246 16.02 26.29 20.54
C LEU A 246 15.18 25.72 21.68
N GLN A 247 14.71 26.58 22.58
CA GLN A 247 13.65 26.23 23.55
C GLN A 247 12.25 26.13 22.91
N ASP A 248 12.15 26.31 21.59
CA ASP A 248 10.91 26.33 20.82
C ASP A 248 11.06 25.51 19.53
N GLY A 249 10.53 24.27 19.52
CA GLY A 249 10.16 23.41 18.37
C GLY A 249 11.11 23.16 17.18
N GLY A 250 12.29 23.78 17.11
CA GLY A 250 12.95 24.05 15.83
C GLY A 250 13.66 22.87 15.13
N GLY A 251 13.78 21.70 15.79
CA GLY A 251 14.62 20.59 15.30
C GLY A 251 13.92 19.54 14.44
N ASP A 252 12.63 19.31 14.66
CA ASP A 252 11.81 18.32 13.95
C ASP A 252 10.60 19.04 13.37
N CYS A 253 10.50 19.11 12.04
CA CYS A 253 9.51 19.99 11.43
C CYS A 253 8.04 19.58 11.67
N VAL A 254 7.78 18.35 12.13
CA VAL A 254 6.42 17.84 12.47
C VAL A 254 6.39 17.05 13.78
N GLY A 255 7.44 17.12 14.60
CA GLY A 255 7.60 16.26 15.79
C GLY A 255 6.54 16.48 16.86
N ASP A 256 6.30 17.74 17.23
CA ASP A 256 5.31 18.08 18.27
C ASP A 256 3.88 17.78 17.82
N LEU A 257 3.57 18.04 16.54
CA LEU A 257 2.35 17.57 15.87
C LEU A 257 2.20 16.05 16.03
N LEU A 258 3.20 15.26 15.63
CA LEU A 258 3.15 13.80 15.69
C LEU A 258 3.07 13.26 17.13
N ARG A 259 3.62 13.99 18.10
CA ARG A 259 3.50 13.67 19.53
C ARG A 259 2.06 13.82 20.03
N SER A 260 1.33 14.85 19.58
CA SER A 260 -0.07 15.06 20.02
C SER A 260 -0.99 13.87 19.67
N TYR A 261 -0.90 13.30 18.47
CA TYR A 261 -1.65 12.07 18.09
C TYR A 261 -1.29 10.84 18.93
N CYS A 262 -0.16 10.84 19.62
CA CYS A 262 0.30 9.74 20.46
C CYS A 262 -0.21 9.88 21.91
N LEU A 263 -0.39 11.12 22.37
CA LEU A 263 -0.91 11.43 23.72
C LEU A 263 -2.44 11.22 23.79
N ASP A 264 -3.19 11.58 22.74
CA ASP A 264 -4.64 11.33 22.63
C ASP A 264 -4.99 9.81 22.53
N GLN A 265 -4.00 8.91 22.55
CA GLN A 265 -4.19 7.45 22.66
C GLN A 265 -3.99 6.91 24.09
N THR A 266 -3.76 7.79 25.08
CA THR A 266 -3.70 7.41 26.50
C THR A 266 -5.02 7.73 27.22
N PRO A 267 -5.67 6.75 27.88
CA PRO A 267 -6.85 7.03 28.71
C PRO A 267 -6.49 7.90 29.93
N ASP A 268 -7.34 8.88 30.21
CA ASP A 268 -7.19 9.84 31.31
C ASP A 268 -7.18 9.14 32.69
N PRO A 269 -6.17 9.37 33.56
CA PRO A 269 -6.04 8.68 34.84
C PRO A 269 -6.92 9.32 35.93
N THR A 270 -8.24 9.27 35.76
CA THR A 270 -9.23 9.76 36.73
C THR A 270 -10.11 8.66 37.35
N PHE A 271 -9.52 7.50 37.66
CA PHE A 271 -10.09 6.55 38.63
C PHE A 271 -9.03 6.05 39.63
N THR A 272 -9.12 6.54 40.86
CA THR A 272 -8.33 6.04 42.00
C THR A 272 -8.89 4.72 42.51
N GLY A 273 -8.12 3.65 42.36
CA GLY A 273 -8.42 2.33 42.93
C GLY A 273 -7.12 1.54 43.10
N ASP A 274 -6.67 1.36 44.34
CA ASP A 274 -5.39 0.73 44.66
C ASP A 274 -5.30 -0.73 44.17
N GLY A 275 -4.18 -1.08 43.53
CA GLY A 275 -3.95 -2.43 43.00
C GLY A 275 -2.63 -2.60 42.28
N LEU A 276 -1.52 -2.66 43.03
CA LEU A 276 -0.17 -2.90 42.48
C LEU A 276 -0.09 -4.21 41.66
N ASN A 277 0.21 -4.12 40.36
CA ASN A 277 1.45 -4.73 39.85
C ASN A 277 1.85 -4.27 38.44
N SER A 278 3.07 -3.77 38.32
CA SER A 278 3.78 -3.56 37.06
C SER A 278 4.53 -4.83 36.64
N ASN A 279 4.47 -5.21 35.35
CA ASN A 279 5.67 -5.41 34.53
C ASN A 279 5.31 -5.96 33.13
N CYS A 280 5.62 -5.14 32.12
CA CYS A 280 5.82 -5.61 30.75
C CYS A 280 7.32 -5.88 30.58
N ALA A 281 7.70 -7.08 30.13
CA ALA A 281 9.04 -7.33 29.57
C ALA A 281 9.01 -8.56 28.67
N ASP A 282 9.40 -8.35 27.42
CA ASP A 282 10.07 -9.21 26.45
C ASP A 282 10.15 -10.73 26.70
N ASN A 283 9.85 -11.50 25.64
CA ASN A 283 10.80 -12.52 25.17
C ASN A 283 10.52 -12.98 23.73
N ASP A 284 11.39 -12.58 22.81
CA ASP A 284 11.75 -13.37 21.63
C ASP A 284 13.08 -14.08 21.96
N SER A 285 13.11 -15.42 22.00
CA SER A 285 14.26 -16.26 21.60
C SER A 285 14.03 -17.74 21.86
N ASN A 286 14.48 -18.55 20.91
CA ASN A 286 14.29 -20.01 20.88
C ASN A 286 15.64 -20.71 21.12
N ALA A 287 15.79 -21.49 22.21
CA ALA A 287 16.77 -22.60 22.32
C ALA A 287 16.64 -23.41 23.63
N ASN A 288 16.88 -24.72 23.53
CA ASN A 288 16.87 -25.68 24.65
C ASN A 288 18.03 -25.48 25.65
N LEU A 289 17.83 -25.83 26.94
CA LEU A 289 18.48 -27.01 27.57
C LEU A 289 17.90 -27.39 28.95
N HIS A 290 18.27 -28.59 29.43
CA HIS A 290 17.80 -29.22 30.68
C HIS A 290 18.34 -28.61 32.00
N ASN A 291 17.53 -28.78 33.06
CA ASN A 291 17.84 -28.98 34.48
C ASN A 291 19.26 -28.62 35.01
N HIS A 292 19.36 -27.69 35.97
CA HIS A 292 19.38 -28.00 37.43
C HIS A 292 19.57 -26.74 38.30
N ARG A 293 18.98 -26.77 39.51
CA ARG A 293 19.15 -25.84 40.66
C ARG A 293 19.96 -26.55 41.77
N PRO A 294 20.31 -25.94 42.93
CA PRO A 294 20.81 -24.59 43.29
C PRO A 294 22.03 -24.77 44.30
N PRO A 295 22.26 -24.02 45.42
CA PRO A 295 21.89 -22.66 45.88
C PRO A 295 23.02 -21.80 46.54
N GLN A 296 22.63 -20.59 47.02
CA GLN A 296 23.22 -19.79 48.13
C GLN A 296 24.55 -19.03 47.86
N ASP A 297 24.83 -17.85 48.46
CA ASP A 297 24.21 -17.21 49.64
C ASP A 297 24.18 -15.65 49.62
N ARG A 298 23.66 -15.06 50.73
CA ARG A 298 23.46 -13.62 51.12
C ARG A 298 24.75 -12.74 51.01
N THR A 299 24.77 -11.39 51.02
CA THR A 299 24.15 -10.40 51.95
C THR A 299 24.16 -8.92 51.45
N SER A 300 23.16 -8.14 51.87
CA SER A 300 23.07 -6.66 52.12
C SER A 300 24.19 -5.65 51.73
N ALA A 301 23.85 -4.65 50.90
CA ALA A 301 23.52 -3.21 51.19
C ALA A 301 24.34 -2.39 52.26
N PRO A 302 24.29 -1.02 52.31
CA PRO A 302 23.71 0.01 51.40
C PRO A 302 24.61 1.27 51.12
N SER A 303 24.06 2.24 50.34
CA SER A 303 24.30 3.72 50.39
C SER A 303 25.71 4.28 50.02
N ASP A 304 25.95 5.54 49.59
CA ASP A 304 25.09 6.72 49.38
C ASP A 304 25.64 7.70 48.29
N HIS A 305 24.75 8.54 47.75
CA HIS A 305 24.87 9.86 47.12
C HIS A 305 26.21 10.51 46.63
N ALA A 306 26.06 11.15 45.45
CA ALA A 306 26.50 12.51 45.05
C ALA A 306 27.72 12.72 44.09
N HIS A 307 27.40 13.43 42.99
CA HIS A 307 28.11 14.56 42.33
C HIS A 307 29.57 14.89 42.77
N TRP A 308 30.50 15.30 41.89
CA TRP A 308 30.37 16.41 40.92
C TRP A 308 31.57 16.51 39.94
N ASN A 309 31.41 17.34 38.89
CA ASN A 309 32.39 18.00 37.99
C ASN A 309 33.92 17.88 38.20
N GLY A 310 34.69 17.99 37.08
CA GLY A 310 35.99 18.71 37.12
C GLY A 310 37.03 18.40 36.03
N SER A 311 37.13 19.26 35.01
CA SER A 311 38.08 19.20 33.90
C SER A 311 39.60 19.29 34.22
N ALA A 312 40.37 18.48 33.48
CA ALA A 312 41.55 18.86 32.65
C ALA A 312 42.98 19.05 33.22
N LEU A 313 43.91 18.84 32.27
CA LEU A 313 45.24 19.45 32.03
C LEU A 313 46.53 18.59 32.16
N LEU A 314 47.23 18.55 31.00
CA LEU A 314 48.69 18.68 30.78
C LEU A 314 49.66 17.53 31.09
N GLY A 315 50.70 17.45 30.23
CA GLY A 315 52.04 16.95 30.61
C GLY A 315 52.60 15.84 29.72
N GLY A 316 53.27 16.19 28.62
CA GLY A 316 54.00 15.22 27.80
C GLY A 316 55.52 15.26 28.00
N ARG A 317 56.21 14.12 27.78
CA ARG A 317 57.59 14.07 27.27
C ARG A 317 58.02 12.67 26.85
N ALA A 318 58.74 12.61 25.73
CA ALA A 318 59.63 11.54 25.29
C ALA A 318 61.07 12.15 25.20
N PRO A 319 62.13 11.53 24.63
CA PRO A 319 62.26 10.19 24.05
C PRO A 319 63.56 9.42 24.45
N GLY A 320 63.83 8.30 23.78
CA GLY A 320 65.13 7.60 23.70
C GLY A 320 65.30 6.96 22.31
N THR A 321 66.54 6.83 21.82
CA THR A 321 66.92 6.53 20.41
C THR A 321 67.62 5.16 20.23
N ASP A 322 67.94 4.84 18.96
CA ASP A 322 69.16 4.13 18.44
C ASP A 322 68.75 3.18 17.26
N THR A 323 69.10 3.45 15.98
CA THR A 323 70.27 2.96 15.17
C THR A 323 70.35 1.41 15.00
N GLU A 324 70.79 0.78 13.89
CA GLU A 324 71.47 1.19 12.62
C GLU A 324 71.31 0.13 11.47
N GLU A 325 71.73 0.54 10.26
CA GLU A 325 72.02 -0.09 8.94
C GLU A 325 72.11 -1.64 8.59
N ASN A 326 71.40 -2.03 7.49
CA ASN A 326 71.92 -2.42 6.13
C ASN A 326 72.27 -3.90 5.67
N VAL A 327 72.16 -4.11 4.33
CA VAL A 327 72.75 -5.13 3.39
C VAL A 327 71.99 -6.41 2.95
N GLY A 328 71.80 -6.54 1.60
CA GLY A 328 71.64 -7.80 0.80
C GLY A 328 70.25 -8.07 0.19
N GLY A 329 70.06 -8.54 -1.07
CA GLY A 329 70.96 -8.78 -2.21
C GLY A 329 70.32 -9.65 -3.35
N GLU A 330 70.23 -9.11 -4.57
CA GLU A 330 70.16 -9.77 -5.92
C GLU A 330 68.97 -10.65 -6.45
N HIS A 331 68.37 -10.13 -7.55
CA HIS A 331 68.20 -10.73 -8.91
C HIS A 331 66.93 -11.48 -9.45
N GLY A 332 66.58 -11.09 -10.69
CA GLY A 332 65.61 -11.68 -11.65
C GLY A 332 64.36 -10.79 -11.87
N GLY A 333 64.13 -10.02 -12.96
CA GLY A 333 64.42 -10.19 -14.40
C GLY A 333 63.19 -10.81 -15.10
N CYS A 334 62.57 -10.29 -16.18
CA CYS A 334 62.88 -9.21 -17.13
C CYS A 334 61.59 -8.68 -17.84
N SER A 335 61.64 -7.50 -18.46
CA SER A 335 60.60 -6.91 -19.35
C SER A 335 61.03 -6.96 -20.84
N PRO A 336 60.47 -6.14 -21.75
CA PRO A 336 59.20 -6.25 -22.46
C PRO A 336 59.40 -6.54 -23.97
N ASN A 337 58.37 -6.42 -24.83
CA ASN A 337 58.63 -6.23 -26.27
C ASN A 337 57.56 -5.40 -27.02
N ALA A 338 57.98 -4.65 -28.03
CA ALA A 338 57.16 -3.74 -28.84
C ALA A 338 57.73 -3.54 -30.26
N ASN A 339 56.97 -2.83 -31.12
CA ASN A 339 57.21 -2.49 -32.55
C ASN A 339 56.85 -3.58 -33.60
N GLY A 340 56.26 -3.23 -34.75
CA GLY A 340 55.70 -1.93 -35.17
C GLY A 340 55.43 -1.78 -36.69
N LYS A 341 54.99 -0.56 -37.06
CA LYS A 341 54.74 0.01 -38.43
C LYS A 341 53.32 -0.15 -39.04
N GLY A 342 52.71 1.00 -39.40
CA GLY A 342 51.55 1.14 -40.31
C GLY A 342 52.00 1.60 -41.72
N PRO A 343 51.32 2.51 -42.45
CA PRO A 343 50.02 3.17 -42.20
C PRO A 343 49.03 3.06 -43.39
N GLY A 344 47.81 3.60 -43.24
CA GLY A 344 46.87 3.82 -44.35
C GLY A 344 45.52 4.31 -43.85
N GLY A 345 45.02 5.43 -44.37
CA GLY A 345 43.76 6.02 -43.93
C GLY A 345 42.80 6.31 -45.08
N HIS A 346 41.50 6.21 -44.80
CA HIS A 346 40.42 6.96 -45.46
C HIS A 346 39.23 7.08 -44.51
N GLN A 347 38.63 8.27 -44.44
CA GLN A 347 37.33 8.50 -43.79
C GLN A 347 36.19 8.01 -44.70
N PRO A 348 34.98 7.81 -44.13
CA PRO A 348 33.85 8.66 -44.56
C PRO A 348 33.04 9.25 -43.38
N PRO A 349 32.06 10.15 -43.64
CA PRO A 349 31.38 10.96 -42.62
C PRO A 349 29.92 10.42 -42.34
N PRO A 350 28.85 11.20 -42.03
CA PRO A 350 27.98 10.88 -40.89
C PRO A 350 26.49 10.58 -41.20
N GLN A 351 25.77 10.07 -40.17
CA GLN A 351 24.32 10.17 -39.84
C GLN A 351 23.18 10.03 -40.89
N SER A 352 22.05 9.52 -40.38
CA SER A 352 20.70 9.42 -40.98
C SER A 352 20.54 8.35 -42.10
N ASP A 353 19.38 7.74 -42.34
CA ASP A 353 17.99 8.15 -42.07
C ASP A 353 17.09 7.15 -41.34
N THR A 354 16.08 7.70 -40.66
CA THR A 354 14.81 7.05 -40.30
C THR A 354 13.68 7.70 -41.13
N PRO A 355 12.79 6.94 -41.80
CA PRO A 355 11.56 7.47 -42.40
C PRO A 355 10.32 7.21 -41.50
N PRO A 356 9.22 7.97 -41.63
CA PRO A 356 8.88 8.91 -40.56
C PRO A 356 7.47 8.79 -39.97
N ASP A 357 7.26 9.50 -38.85
CA ASP A 357 5.95 9.76 -38.23
C ASP A 357 5.01 10.59 -39.13
N THR A 358 3.72 10.63 -38.78
CA THR A 358 2.74 11.60 -39.32
C THR A 358 1.94 12.21 -38.15
N PRO A 359 1.65 13.54 -38.13
CA PRO A 359 1.63 14.28 -36.86
C PRO A 359 0.25 14.78 -36.40
N LEU A 360 0.21 15.24 -35.15
CA LEU A 360 -0.84 16.12 -34.63
C LEU A 360 -0.65 17.56 -35.16
N HIS A 361 -1.73 18.19 -35.59
CA HIS A 361 -1.71 19.56 -36.12
C HIS A 361 -2.10 20.59 -35.04
N LEU A 362 -1.37 21.70 -34.97
CA LEU A 362 -1.73 22.90 -34.22
C LEU A 362 -2.02 24.05 -35.21
N GLN A 363 -2.81 25.04 -34.78
CA GLN A 363 -3.15 26.26 -35.52
C GLN A 363 -1.88 27.15 -35.68
N ASN A 364 -1.75 28.09 -36.63
CA ASN A 364 -2.64 29.24 -36.82
C ASN A 364 -2.28 30.13 -38.05
N SER A 365 -3.19 31.08 -38.37
CA SER A 365 -3.01 32.37 -39.11
C SER A 365 -2.75 32.39 -40.64
N GLY A 366 -3.48 33.25 -41.39
CA GLY A 366 -3.09 33.66 -42.77
C GLY A 366 -4.14 34.21 -43.77
N GLU A 367 -4.95 35.23 -43.40
CA GLU A 367 -5.47 36.33 -44.28
C GLU A 367 -6.29 36.15 -45.60
N VAL A 368 -7.44 36.88 -45.64
CA VAL A 368 -8.06 37.65 -46.77
C VAL A 368 -8.58 36.94 -48.05
N SER A 369 -9.90 36.93 -48.29
CA SER A 369 -10.59 37.90 -49.18
C SER A 369 -12.12 37.66 -49.36
N GLU A 370 -12.77 38.69 -49.93
CA GLU A 370 -14.19 39.03 -50.16
C GLU A 370 -15.12 38.08 -50.96
N GLY A 371 -16.43 38.33 -50.85
CA GLY A 371 -17.49 37.92 -51.78
C GLY A 371 -18.18 36.58 -51.44
N GLY A 372 -19.51 36.44 -51.32
CA GLY A 372 -20.63 37.27 -51.76
C GLY A 372 -21.39 36.57 -52.89
N GLY A 373 -22.63 36.07 -52.65
CA GLY A 373 -23.42 35.43 -53.72
C GLY A 373 -24.50 34.40 -53.33
N ASP A 374 -25.56 34.85 -52.63
CA ASP A 374 -26.96 34.79 -53.11
C ASP A 374 -27.77 33.46 -53.29
N VAL A 375 -29.11 33.63 -53.27
CA VAL A 375 -30.22 32.80 -53.78
C VAL A 375 -30.86 31.69 -52.90
N LEU A 376 -31.79 32.13 -52.04
CA LEU A 376 -33.24 31.77 -51.97
C LEU A 376 -33.73 30.31 -52.19
N LEU A 377 -34.63 29.84 -51.30
CA LEU A 377 -36.10 29.79 -51.56
C LEU A 377 -36.94 29.18 -50.39
N GLY A 378 -37.92 29.95 -49.89
CA GLY A 378 -39.17 29.50 -49.20
C GLY A 378 -39.07 28.81 -47.81
N GLY A 379 -39.91 29.12 -46.82
CA GLY A 379 -40.93 30.17 -46.67
C GLY A 379 -42.20 29.72 -45.93
N MET A 380 -42.47 30.30 -44.75
CA MET A 380 -43.76 30.37 -44.00
C MET A 380 -44.42 29.03 -43.56
N GLY A 381 -45.15 28.93 -42.44
CA GLY A 381 -45.48 29.86 -41.33
C GLY A 381 -46.00 29.02 -40.14
N GLU A 382 -45.75 29.42 -38.89
CA GLU A 382 -46.69 30.18 -38.00
C GLU A 382 -47.77 29.32 -37.30
N GLY A 383 -47.98 29.57 -36.00
CA GLY A 383 -49.04 28.92 -35.19
C GLY A 383 -48.68 28.79 -33.71
N GLU A 384 -48.80 29.89 -32.96
CA GLU A 384 -48.60 29.98 -31.50
C GLU A 384 -49.83 29.47 -30.70
N GLY A 385 -49.69 29.33 -29.37
CA GLY A 385 -50.81 29.07 -28.46
C GLY A 385 -50.37 28.68 -27.04
N GLU A 386 -50.23 29.67 -26.16
CA GLU A 386 -50.17 29.52 -24.70
C GLU A 386 -51.59 29.50 -24.10
N ASP A 387 -51.77 29.02 -22.86
CA ASP A 387 -52.54 29.69 -21.78
C ASP A 387 -52.76 28.77 -20.55
N GLU A 388 -52.93 29.40 -19.39
CA GLU A 388 -53.21 28.80 -18.06
C GLU A 388 -54.75 28.86 -17.76
N GLU A 389 -55.36 28.64 -16.59
CA GLU A 389 -55.02 28.62 -15.15
C GLU A 389 -55.99 27.63 -14.39
N VAL A 390 -55.93 27.64 -13.04
CA VAL A 390 -57.04 27.45 -12.05
C VAL A 390 -57.21 26.10 -11.29
N ASP A 391 -57.23 26.25 -9.95
CA ASP A 391 -57.50 25.29 -8.86
C ASP A 391 -59.01 25.00 -8.59
N GLU A 392 -59.32 24.08 -7.65
CA GLU A 392 -60.14 24.37 -6.45
C GLU A 392 -60.26 23.13 -5.50
N ASP A 393 -60.33 23.38 -4.19
CA ASP A 393 -60.40 22.40 -3.08
C ASP A 393 -61.85 21.94 -2.73
N GLU A 394 -62.00 20.85 -1.97
CA GLU A 394 -62.99 20.77 -0.86
C GLU A 394 -62.69 19.63 0.15
N VAL A 395 -63.28 19.70 1.35
CA VAL A 395 -62.82 19.05 2.62
C VAL A 395 -63.96 18.26 3.32
N GLU A 396 -63.67 17.61 4.46
CA GLU A 396 -64.58 17.06 5.51
C GLU A 396 -65.04 15.59 5.36
N GLU A 397 -65.25 14.77 6.41
CA GLU A 397 -64.86 14.83 7.85
C GLU A 397 -64.80 13.40 8.49
N ASP A 398 -64.63 13.34 9.83
CA ASP A 398 -64.28 12.19 10.68
C ASP A 398 -65.45 11.24 11.08
N GLU A 399 -65.11 9.99 11.49
CA GLU A 399 -65.67 9.25 12.65
C GLU A 399 -65.09 7.81 12.70
N GLY A 400 -64.69 7.32 13.89
CA GLY A 400 -64.00 6.03 14.06
C GLY A 400 -64.51 5.15 15.22
N ASP A 401 -63.93 3.95 15.36
CA ASP A 401 -63.95 3.16 16.61
C ASP A 401 -62.73 2.19 16.69
N SER A 402 -62.48 1.76 17.91
CA SER A 402 -61.37 0.98 18.45
C SER A 402 -61.29 -0.51 18.06
N GLY A 403 -60.08 -1.08 18.07
CA GLY A 403 -59.90 -2.53 18.19
C GLY A 403 -58.61 -3.17 17.64
N VAL A 404 -57.56 -3.23 18.47
CA VAL A 404 -56.41 -4.19 18.42
C VAL A 404 -55.57 -4.27 17.12
N PRO A 405 -54.23 -4.05 17.15
CA PRO A 405 -53.39 -4.19 15.96
C PRO A 405 -53.28 -5.65 15.49
N PRO A 406 -53.46 -5.95 14.18
CA PRO A 406 -53.04 -7.23 13.61
C PRO A 406 -51.52 -7.30 13.42
N LEU A 407 -50.98 -8.53 13.39
CA LEU A 407 -49.56 -8.82 13.17
C LEU A 407 -49.03 -8.20 11.86
N PRO A 408 -47.77 -7.74 11.80
CA PRO A 408 -47.20 -7.12 10.59
C PRO A 408 -47.27 -8.06 9.38
N GLN A 409 -47.89 -7.58 8.30
CA GLN A 409 -47.92 -8.30 7.03
C GLN A 409 -46.61 -8.12 6.26
N LYS A 410 -46.18 -9.18 5.56
CA LYS A 410 -45.01 -9.18 4.69
C LYS A 410 -45.14 -8.08 3.62
N SER A 411 -44.11 -7.25 3.46
CA SER A 411 -44.02 -6.32 2.34
C SER A 411 -43.93 -7.08 1.01
N SER A 412 -44.90 -6.81 0.13
CA SER A 412 -45.01 -7.45 -1.18
C SER A 412 -44.05 -6.81 -2.19
N ARG A 413 -42.95 -7.49 -2.51
CA ARG A 413 -42.05 -7.09 -3.60
C ARG A 413 -42.73 -7.28 -4.97
N PRO A 414 -42.56 -6.36 -5.94
CA PRO A 414 -42.92 -6.63 -7.33
C PRO A 414 -41.90 -7.61 -7.93
N HIS A 415 -42.29 -8.88 -8.05
CA HIS A 415 -41.48 -9.90 -8.72
C HIS A 415 -41.82 -9.97 -10.21
N ASP A 416 -40.89 -9.54 -11.06
CA ASP A 416 -40.78 -10.11 -12.40
C ASP A 416 -40.23 -11.55 -12.28
N PRO A 417 -40.91 -12.58 -12.82
CA PRO A 417 -40.46 -13.97 -12.73
C PRO A 417 -39.40 -14.25 -13.79
N ALA A 418 -38.22 -13.66 -13.64
CA ALA A 418 -37.04 -14.09 -14.39
C ALA A 418 -36.72 -15.54 -14.00
N VAL A 419 -36.74 -16.44 -14.99
CA VAL A 419 -36.19 -17.81 -14.85
C VAL A 419 -34.79 -17.69 -14.25
N PRO A 420 -34.43 -18.45 -13.19
CA PRO A 420 -33.10 -18.36 -12.59
C PRO A 420 -32.04 -18.54 -13.68
N ALA A 421 -31.28 -17.48 -13.96
CA ALA A 421 -30.21 -17.54 -14.94
C ALA A 421 -29.22 -18.60 -14.47
N MET A 422 -29.00 -19.62 -15.30
CA MET A 422 -28.07 -20.70 -14.98
C MET A 422 -26.68 -20.11 -14.73
N SER A 423 -26.01 -20.60 -13.68
CA SER A 423 -24.67 -20.18 -13.30
C SER A 423 -23.73 -20.10 -14.50
N VAL A 424 -22.91 -19.05 -14.58
CA VAL A 424 -21.87 -18.94 -15.63
C VAL A 424 -20.82 -20.06 -15.53
N HIS A 425 -20.79 -20.83 -14.44
CA HIS A 425 -19.86 -21.93 -14.18
C HIS A 425 -20.52 -23.32 -14.30
N MET A 426 -21.04 -23.65 -15.49
CA MET A 426 -21.62 -24.97 -15.79
C MET A 426 -20.57 -26.06 -16.12
N PRO A 427 -20.93 -27.36 -16.03
CA PRO A 427 -20.16 -28.51 -16.52
C PRO A 427 -20.12 -28.59 -18.06
N GLU A 428 -19.69 -27.53 -18.74
CA GLU A 428 -19.52 -27.56 -20.19
C GLU A 428 -18.38 -28.49 -20.62
N HIS A 429 -18.48 -29.01 -21.85
CA HIS A 429 -17.45 -29.83 -22.48
C HIS A 429 -16.14 -29.03 -22.60
N GLY A 430 -15.11 -29.44 -21.86
CA GLY A 430 -13.84 -28.72 -21.79
C GLY A 430 -13.13 -28.91 -20.44
N GLY A 431 -12.17 -28.03 -20.19
CA GLY A 431 -11.21 -28.16 -19.09
C GLY A 431 -10.16 -29.24 -19.33
N MET A 432 -9.32 -29.46 -18.32
CA MET A 432 -8.21 -30.40 -18.32
C MET A 432 -8.37 -31.39 -17.16
N ALA A 433 -8.14 -32.68 -17.39
CA ALA A 433 -7.90 -33.63 -16.30
C ALA A 433 -6.61 -33.26 -15.56
N VAL A 434 -6.45 -33.65 -14.30
CA VAL A 434 -5.28 -33.23 -13.48
C VAL A 434 -3.92 -33.52 -14.15
N LYS A 435 -3.78 -34.67 -14.81
CA LYS A 435 -2.55 -35.03 -15.55
C LYS A 435 -2.28 -34.07 -16.72
N GLU A 436 -3.33 -33.62 -17.40
CA GLU A 436 -3.25 -32.66 -18.50
C GLU A 436 -2.97 -31.25 -17.98
N LEU A 437 -3.51 -30.89 -16.81
CA LEU A 437 -3.20 -29.64 -16.12
C LEU A 437 -1.70 -29.55 -15.77
N VAL A 438 -1.11 -30.62 -15.24
CA VAL A 438 0.35 -30.69 -15.01
C VAL A 438 1.12 -30.56 -16.32
N ALA A 439 0.71 -31.28 -17.36
CA ALA A 439 1.34 -31.20 -18.68
C ALA A 439 1.18 -29.81 -19.33
N HIS A 440 0.10 -29.08 -19.01
CA HIS A 440 -0.12 -27.70 -19.43
C HIS A 440 0.81 -26.75 -18.70
N VAL A 441 0.86 -26.81 -17.36
CA VAL A 441 1.73 -25.94 -16.54
C VAL A 441 3.20 -26.15 -16.88
N LYS A 442 3.66 -27.40 -17.00
CA LYS A 442 5.05 -27.71 -17.44
C LYS A 442 5.37 -27.18 -18.84
N ARG A 443 4.43 -27.28 -19.79
CA ARG A 443 4.61 -26.80 -21.17
C ARG A 443 4.59 -25.28 -21.28
N LYS A 444 3.74 -24.60 -20.50
CA LYS A 444 3.61 -23.14 -20.46
C LYS A 444 4.75 -22.48 -19.70
N ARG A 445 5.24 -23.10 -18.62
CA ARG A 445 6.13 -22.49 -17.61
C ARG A 445 5.54 -21.21 -17.01
N LYS A 446 6.28 -20.55 -16.11
CA LYS A 446 5.84 -19.29 -15.48
C LYS A 446 5.51 -18.23 -16.54
N ARG A 447 6.37 -18.00 -17.53
CA ARG A 447 6.13 -17.02 -18.62
C ARG A 447 4.85 -17.30 -19.42
N GLY A 448 4.52 -18.55 -19.72
CA GLY A 448 3.31 -18.87 -20.49
C GLY A 448 2.01 -18.76 -19.69
N ILE A 449 2.05 -18.97 -18.36
CA ILE A 449 0.92 -18.70 -17.46
C ILE A 449 0.78 -17.19 -17.20
N TYR A 450 1.89 -16.45 -17.10
CA TYR A 450 1.90 -15.00 -17.08
C TYR A 450 1.27 -14.39 -18.34
N GLN A 451 1.65 -14.86 -19.53
CA GLN A 451 1.06 -14.43 -20.80
C GLN A 451 -0.45 -14.69 -20.84
N GLU A 452 -0.90 -15.85 -20.34
CA GLU A 452 -2.31 -16.18 -20.26
C GLU A 452 -3.09 -15.26 -19.30
N TYR A 453 -2.51 -14.89 -18.16
CA TYR A 453 -3.08 -13.86 -17.28
C TYR A 453 -3.14 -12.49 -17.98
N GLU A 454 -2.09 -12.10 -18.70
CA GLU A 454 -2.03 -10.84 -19.45
C GLU A 454 -3.05 -10.76 -20.59
N GLU A 455 -3.40 -11.89 -21.22
CA GLU A 455 -4.53 -11.97 -22.16
C GLU A 455 -5.85 -11.58 -21.45
N ILE A 456 -6.17 -12.26 -20.34
CA ILE A 456 -7.40 -12.00 -19.54
C ILE A 456 -7.41 -10.56 -18.99
N ARG A 457 -6.25 -10.02 -18.61
CA ARG A 457 -6.13 -8.66 -18.06
C ARG A 457 -6.42 -7.58 -19.10
N LYS A 458 -6.18 -7.85 -20.39
CA LYS A 458 -6.45 -6.93 -21.51
C LYS A 458 -7.90 -6.97 -21.97
N GLU A 459 -8.68 -7.97 -21.60
CA GLU A 459 -10.11 -8.04 -21.91
C GLU A 459 -10.85 -6.90 -21.19
N PRO A 460 -11.64 -6.07 -21.91
CA PRO A 460 -12.42 -5.01 -21.28
C PRO A 460 -13.51 -5.62 -20.39
N PRO A 461 -13.92 -4.96 -19.29
CA PRO A 461 -15.05 -5.42 -18.49
C PRO A 461 -16.33 -5.53 -19.34
N SER A 462 -17.09 -6.60 -19.15
CA SER A 462 -18.29 -6.92 -19.93
C SER A 462 -19.54 -6.11 -19.57
N GLY A 463 -19.37 -4.99 -18.87
CA GLY A 463 -20.46 -4.22 -18.28
C GLY A 463 -20.02 -2.82 -17.88
N THR A 464 -20.91 -2.11 -17.18
CA THR A 464 -20.77 -0.68 -16.89
C THR A 464 -20.50 -0.42 -15.41
N PHE A 465 -20.10 0.81 -15.09
CA PHE A 465 -19.76 1.23 -13.72
C PHE A 465 -20.43 2.56 -13.35
N HIS A 466 -21.58 2.89 -13.93
CA HIS A 466 -22.25 4.19 -13.80
C HIS A 466 -22.65 4.47 -12.34
N CYS A 467 -23.26 3.49 -11.67
CA CYS A 467 -23.65 3.63 -10.27
C CYS A 467 -22.43 3.81 -9.37
N SER A 468 -21.40 2.97 -9.54
CA SER A 468 -20.13 3.07 -8.82
C SER A 468 -19.36 4.39 -9.06
N LYS A 469 -19.61 5.07 -10.18
CA LYS A 469 -18.97 6.35 -10.55
C LYS A 469 -19.77 7.59 -10.14
N LYS A 470 -21.03 7.48 -9.68
CA LYS A 470 -21.80 8.63 -9.16
C LYS A 470 -20.94 9.36 -8.09
N PRO A 471 -20.86 10.71 -8.09
CA PRO A 471 -20.01 11.46 -7.16
C PRO A 471 -20.22 11.08 -5.68
N HIS A 472 -21.48 10.94 -5.27
CA HIS A 472 -21.85 10.56 -3.91
C HIS A 472 -21.52 9.08 -3.57
N ASN A 473 -21.49 8.18 -4.55
CA ASN A 473 -21.08 6.78 -4.34
C ASN A 473 -19.56 6.60 -4.25
N GLN A 474 -18.78 7.52 -4.81
CA GLN A 474 -17.31 7.42 -4.80
C GLN A 474 -16.72 7.42 -3.38
N ILE A 475 -17.37 8.07 -2.42
CA ILE A 475 -16.92 8.03 -1.02
C ILE A 475 -17.18 6.68 -0.33
N LYS A 476 -18.10 5.86 -0.85
CA LYS A 476 -18.35 4.47 -0.40
C LYS A 476 -17.32 3.49 -1.02
N ASN A 477 -16.51 3.90 -1.99
CA ASN A 477 -15.44 3.09 -2.58
C ASN A 477 -14.12 3.22 -1.79
N ARG A 478 -13.52 2.10 -1.38
CA ARG A 478 -12.17 2.09 -0.75
C ARG A 478 -11.06 2.48 -1.72
N TYR A 479 -11.26 2.17 -3.01
CA TYR A 479 -10.31 2.42 -4.09
C TYR A 479 -11.08 2.98 -5.29
N SER A 480 -10.72 4.18 -5.75
CA SER A 480 -11.39 4.84 -6.87
C SER A 480 -11.18 4.15 -8.23
N ASP A 481 -10.20 3.23 -8.32
CA ASP A 481 -9.91 2.38 -9.47
C ASP A 481 -10.50 0.96 -9.35
N VAL A 482 -11.16 0.59 -8.24
CA VAL A 482 -11.81 -0.72 -8.08
C VAL A 482 -13.30 -0.58 -7.80
N LEU A 483 -14.07 -0.61 -8.89
CA LEU A 483 -15.51 -0.36 -8.92
C LEU A 483 -16.28 -1.68 -9.18
N CYS A 484 -17.51 -1.80 -8.67
CA CYS A 484 -18.40 -2.91 -9.01
C CYS A 484 -19.20 -2.63 -10.30
N LEU A 485 -19.53 -3.70 -11.04
CA LEU A 485 -20.34 -3.62 -12.26
C LEU A 485 -21.80 -3.34 -11.93
N ASP A 486 -22.48 -2.50 -12.71
CA ASP A 486 -23.89 -2.15 -12.49
C ASP A 486 -24.83 -3.37 -12.62
N GLN A 487 -24.45 -4.34 -13.46
CA GLN A 487 -25.24 -5.53 -13.80
C GLN A 487 -25.28 -6.58 -12.68
N SER A 488 -24.26 -6.62 -11.83
CA SER A 488 -24.06 -7.64 -10.79
C SER A 488 -23.95 -7.07 -9.38
N ARG A 489 -24.01 -5.73 -9.22
CA ARG A 489 -23.92 -5.10 -7.90
C ARG A 489 -25.04 -5.60 -6.98
N VAL A 490 -24.71 -5.78 -5.72
CA VAL A 490 -25.74 -5.91 -4.69
C VAL A 490 -26.41 -4.54 -4.53
N ARG A 491 -27.72 -4.53 -4.40
CA ARG A 491 -28.51 -3.32 -4.12
C ARG A 491 -29.12 -3.48 -2.73
N LEU A 492 -28.98 -2.45 -1.91
CA LEU A 492 -29.65 -2.37 -0.60
C LEU A 492 -31.08 -1.86 -0.79
N SER A 493 -31.98 -2.17 0.14
CA SER A 493 -33.28 -1.48 0.18
C SER A 493 -33.08 -0.02 0.60
N THR A 494 -33.69 0.89 -0.15
CA THR A 494 -33.74 2.32 0.19
C THR A 494 -34.52 2.51 1.49
N LEU A 495 -34.02 3.36 2.38
CA LEU A 495 -34.81 3.89 3.50
C LEU A 495 -35.77 4.96 2.95
N ASP A 496 -36.86 5.26 3.67
CA ASP A 496 -38.01 6.04 3.17
C ASP A 496 -37.74 7.54 2.85
N ASP A 497 -36.49 8.00 2.94
CA ASP A 497 -36.07 9.30 2.43
C ASP A 497 -35.90 9.24 0.89
N GLU A 498 -36.92 9.65 0.13
CA GLU A 498 -36.92 9.63 -1.35
C GLU A 498 -35.77 10.43 -2.01
N ASP A 499 -35.06 11.27 -1.25
CA ASP A 499 -33.95 12.12 -1.72
C ASP A 499 -32.54 11.47 -1.67
N ASP A 500 -32.30 10.34 -0.98
CA ASP A 500 -30.96 9.69 -1.00
C ASP A 500 -30.75 8.74 -2.20
N GLU A 501 -30.34 9.34 -3.32
CA GLU A 501 -29.84 8.68 -4.54
C GLU A 501 -28.67 7.68 -4.36
N THR A 502 -28.12 7.52 -3.13
CA THR A 502 -27.00 6.61 -2.78
C THR A 502 -27.32 5.53 -1.76
N SER A 503 -28.52 5.53 -1.21
CA SER A 503 -28.96 4.53 -0.22
C SER A 503 -28.80 3.10 -0.72
N ASP A 504 -29.13 2.84 -2.00
CA ASP A 504 -29.05 1.49 -2.62
C ASP A 504 -27.62 0.96 -2.90
N TYR A 505 -26.57 1.79 -2.73
CA TYR A 505 -25.22 1.47 -3.20
C TYR A 505 -24.27 0.93 -2.13
N ILE A 506 -23.76 -0.28 -2.40
CA ILE A 506 -22.57 -0.85 -1.76
C ILE A 506 -21.61 -1.41 -2.84
N ASN A 507 -20.29 -1.29 -2.64
CA ASN A 507 -19.30 -1.90 -3.53
C ASN A 507 -19.17 -3.41 -3.25
N ALA A 508 -20.20 -4.14 -3.67
CA ALA A 508 -20.32 -5.58 -3.60
C ALA A 508 -20.90 -6.11 -4.91
N SER A 509 -20.57 -7.34 -5.30
CA SER A 509 -21.10 -7.98 -6.50
C SER A 509 -21.52 -9.42 -6.20
N PHE A 510 -22.71 -9.81 -6.65
CA PHE A 510 -23.05 -11.23 -6.73
C PHE A 510 -22.11 -11.94 -7.70
N MET A 511 -21.75 -13.18 -7.35
CA MET A 511 -20.93 -14.07 -8.16
C MET A 511 -21.45 -15.49 -8.06
N ASP A 512 -21.37 -16.21 -9.18
CA ASP A 512 -21.79 -17.60 -9.26
C ASP A 512 -20.72 -18.54 -8.70
N GLY A 513 -21.20 -19.62 -8.09
CA GLY A 513 -20.44 -20.81 -7.79
C GLY A 513 -20.55 -21.83 -8.91
N TYR A 514 -19.86 -22.96 -8.76
CA TYR A 514 -19.99 -24.06 -9.71
C TYR A 514 -21.42 -24.62 -9.70
N LYS A 515 -22.12 -24.57 -10.84
CA LYS A 515 -23.57 -24.86 -11.00
C LYS A 515 -24.55 -23.98 -10.19
N THR A 516 -24.08 -23.19 -9.24
CA THR A 516 -24.91 -22.38 -8.32
C THR A 516 -24.89 -20.89 -8.70
N SER A 517 -26.04 -20.29 -8.98
CA SER A 517 -26.12 -18.85 -9.24
C SER A 517 -26.07 -18.06 -7.93
N ASN A 518 -25.40 -16.90 -7.91
CA ASN A 518 -25.23 -16.05 -6.71
C ASN A 518 -24.66 -16.78 -5.46
N ALA A 519 -23.78 -17.78 -5.64
CA ALA A 519 -23.18 -18.50 -4.51
C ALA A 519 -22.31 -17.62 -3.59
N TYR A 520 -21.82 -16.48 -4.09
CA TYR A 520 -21.01 -15.54 -3.33
C TYR A 520 -21.47 -14.10 -3.49
N ILE A 521 -21.14 -13.28 -2.50
CA ILE A 521 -21.06 -11.84 -2.63
C ILE A 521 -19.59 -11.42 -2.45
N ALA A 522 -18.97 -10.94 -3.54
CA ALA A 522 -17.61 -10.43 -3.51
C ALA A 522 -17.60 -8.91 -3.24
N THR A 523 -17.01 -8.50 -2.12
CA THR A 523 -17.00 -7.10 -1.67
C THR A 523 -15.63 -6.61 -1.20
N GLN A 524 -15.45 -5.29 -1.16
CA GLN A 524 -14.28 -4.65 -0.54
C GLN A 524 -14.27 -4.86 0.98
N GLY A 525 -13.13 -4.62 1.63
CA GLY A 525 -13.10 -4.54 3.10
C GLY A 525 -13.88 -3.30 3.57
N PRO A 526 -14.93 -3.42 4.40
CA PRO A 526 -15.80 -2.29 4.78
C PRO A 526 -15.04 -1.06 5.27
N LEU A 527 -15.52 0.12 4.91
CA LEU A 527 -15.03 1.42 5.44
C LEU A 527 -15.89 1.79 6.66
N PRO A 528 -15.39 2.60 7.63
CA PRO A 528 -16.19 3.02 8.79
C PRO A 528 -17.57 3.59 8.43
N LYS A 529 -17.65 4.35 7.32
CA LYS A 529 -18.93 4.92 6.83
C LYS A 529 -19.83 3.93 6.06
N THR A 530 -19.38 2.71 5.81
CA THR A 530 -20.12 1.64 5.10
C THR A 530 -20.28 0.41 5.99
N TYR A 531 -20.19 0.55 7.32
CA TYR A 531 -20.46 -0.57 8.25
C TYR A 531 -21.96 -0.88 8.30
N GLY A 532 -22.82 0.14 8.35
CA GLY A 532 -24.28 0.00 8.20
C GLY A 532 -24.63 -0.69 6.89
N ASP A 533 -24.22 -0.11 5.75
CA ASP A 533 -24.37 -0.70 4.40
C ASP A 533 -23.99 -2.21 4.37
N PHE A 534 -22.88 -2.58 5.00
CA PHE A 534 -22.37 -3.96 5.00
C PHE A 534 -23.23 -4.90 5.84
N TRP A 535 -23.67 -4.49 7.03
CA TRP A 535 -24.52 -5.32 7.88
C TRP A 535 -25.96 -5.39 7.36
N GLN A 536 -26.46 -4.32 6.73
CA GLN A 536 -27.69 -4.34 5.95
C GLN A 536 -27.60 -5.35 4.80
N MET A 537 -26.50 -5.36 4.04
CA MET A 537 -26.27 -6.37 3.00
C MET A 537 -26.27 -7.81 3.55
N VAL A 538 -25.58 -8.05 4.68
CA VAL A 538 -25.56 -9.36 5.35
C VAL A 538 -26.96 -9.78 5.78
N TRP A 539 -27.76 -8.84 6.31
CA TRP A 539 -29.13 -9.07 6.73
C TRP A 539 -30.09 -9.36 5.56
N GLU A 540 -30.17 -8.47 4.57
CA GLU A 540 -31.09 -8.61 3.43
C GLU A 540 -30.83 -9.86 2.60
N GLN A 541 -29.55 -10.23 2.46
CA GLN A 541 -29.12 -11.38 1.66
C GLN A 541 -29.02 -12.67 2.49
N MET A 542 -29.50 -12.67 3.74
CA MET A 542 -29.59 -13.83 4.63
C MET A 542 -28.24 -14.56 4.81
N VAL A 543 -27.14 -13.81 4.86
CA VAL A 543 -25.77 -14.34 4.83
C VAL A 543 -25.45 -15.05 6.14
N LEU A 544 -25.18 -16.35 6.06
CA LEU A 544 -24.78 -17.18 7.20
C LEU A 544 -23.26 -17.16 7.45
N ILE A 545 -22.46 -16.90 6.41
CA ILE A 545 -21.00 -17.01 6.45
C ILE A 545 -20.31 -15.81 5.79
N ILE A 546 -19.35 -15.23 6.51
CA ILE A 546 -18.45 -14.18 6.03
C ILE A 546 -17.02 -14.72 6.01
N VAL A 547 -16.35 -14.60 4.86
CA VAL A 547 -14.96 -15.01 4.61
C VAL A 547 -14.09 -13.78 4.38
N MET A 548 -13.30 -13.43 5.38
CA MET A 548 -12.34 -12.34 5.38
C MET A 548 -10.93 -12.87 5.10
N THR A 549 -10.34 -12.45 3.97
CA THR A 549 -9.02 -12.93 3.51
C THR A 549 -7.89 -11.91 3.69
N THR A 550 -8.05 -10.94 4.59
CA THR A 550 -7.07 -9.88 4.87
C THR A 550 -7.10 -9.49 6.34
N ARG A 551 -5.97 -9.10 6.93
CA ARG A 551 -5.99 -8.37 8.21
C ARG A 551 -6.56 -6.96 8.00
N VAL A 552 -7.06 -6.32 9.06
CA VAL A 552 -7.49 -4.90 9.06
C VAL A 552 -6.36 -3.99 8.59
N VAL A 553 -5.15 -4.24 9.08
CA VAL A 553 -3.91 -3.57 8.65
C VAL A 553 -2.90 -4.61 8.17
N GLU A 554 -2.27 -4.34 7.02
CA GLU A 554 -1.13 -5.11 6.51
C GLU A 554 -0.03 -4.14 6.11
N ARG A 555 1.19 -4.33 6.64
CA ARG A 555 2.35 -3.45 6.37
C ARG A 555 2.12 -1.96 6.68
N GLY A 556 1.32 -1.66 7.71
CA GLY A 556 0.91 -0.29 8.04
C GLY A 556 -0.03 0.36 7.00
N ARG A 557 -0.70 -0.43 6.15
CA ARG A 557 -1.79 0.05 5.29
C ARG A 557 -3.11 -0.56 5.72
N VAL A 558 -4.11 0.27 5.95
CA VAL A 558 -5.49 -0.17 6.20
C VAL A 558 -6.01 -0.89 4.96
N LYS A 559 -6.40 -2.14 5.13
CA LYS A 559 -6.97 -3.01 4.09
C LYS A 559 -8.47 -3.17 4.25
N CYS A 560 -8.93 -3.20 5.49
CA CYS A 560 -10.33 -3.35 5.90
C CYS A 560 -10.54 -2.47 7.15
N GLY A 561 -11.77 -2.05 7.44
CA GLY A 561 -12.13 -1.52 8.75
C GLY A 561 -12.35 -2.65 9.77
N GLN A 562 -12.36 -2.30 11.05
CA GLN A 562 -12.87 -3.17 12.12
C GLN A 562 -14.39 -2.97 12.19
N TYR A 563 -15.14 -3.83 11.51
CA TYR A 563 -16.61 -3.73 11.36
C TYR A 563 -17.38 -4.73 12.25
N TRP A 564 -16.69 -5.37 13.19
CA TRP A 564 -17.26 -6.38 14.08
C TRP A 564 -16.52 -6.38 15.42
N PRO A 565 -17.18 -6.74 16.54
CA PRO A 565 -16.52 -6.83 17.85
C PRO A 565 -15.39 -7.86 17.88
N LEU A 566 -14.20 -7.43 18.29
CA LEU A 566 -12.97 -8.25 18.32
C LEU A 566 -12.93 -9.29 19.43
N GLU A 567 -13.51 -8.94 20.58
CA GLU A 567 -13.54 -9.73 21.83
C GLU A 567 -14.89 -10.45 21.97
N ALA A 568 -14.88 -11.67 22.50
CA ALA A 568 -16.11 -12.38 22.86
C ALA A 568 -16.83 -11.67 24.02
N GLY A 569 -18.16 -11.64 23.98
CA GLY A 569 -19.03 -10.92 24.91
C GLY A 569 -19.21 -9.44 24.60
N ARG A 570 -18.51 -8.86 23.62
CA ARG A 570 -18.71 -7.48 23.16
C ARG A 570 -19.78 -7.40 22.07
N ALA A 571 -20.42 -6.24 22.00
CA ALA A 571 -21.31 -5.87 20.91
C ALA A 571 -21.00 -4.45 20.41
N GLU A 572 -21.24 -4.20 19.12
CA GLU A 572 -21.05 -2.92 18.45
C GLU A 572 -22.31 -2.61 17.59
N GLU A 573 -22.71 -1.35 17.54
CA GLU A 573 -23.87 -0.89 16.75
C GLU A 573 -23.43 -0.27 15.43
N HIS A 574 -24.10 -0.64 14.35
CA HIS A 574 -23.78 -0.25 12.98
C HIS A 574 -25.08 0.04 12.21
N GLY A 575 -25.58 1.27 12.33
CA GLY A 575 -26.93 1.62 11.87
C GLY A 575 -27.99 0.95 12.75
N GLN A 576 -29.03 0.38 12.14
CA GLN A 576 -30.08 -0.38 12.84
C GLN A 576 -29.62 -1.75 13.38
N PHE A 577 -28.37 -2.17 13.12
CA PHE A 577 -27.88 -3.50 13.46
C PHE A 577 -26.96 -3.48 14.69
N LEU A 578 -27.30 -4.30 15.67
CA LEU A 578 -26.42 -4.64 16.79
C LEU A 578 -25.70 -5.97 16.47
N VAL A 579 -24.38 -5.93 16.39
CA VAL A 579 -23.53 -7.11 16.15
C VAL A 579 -22.88 -7.51 17.46
N ARG A 580 -23.08 -8.75 17.91
CA ARG A 580 -22.48 -9.29 19.15
C ARG A 580 -21.56 -10.46 18.83
N ASN A 581 -20.34 -10.45 19.36
CA ASN A 581 -19.42 -11.59 19.23
C ASN A 581 -19.67 -12.55 20.41
N ILE A 582 -20.30 -13.68 20.14
CA ILE A 582 -20.70 -14.66 21.17
C ILE A 582 -19.48 -15.45 21.65
N ARG A 583 -18.65 -15.93 20.71
CA ARG A 583 -17.44 -16.71 21.02
C ARG A 583 -16.44 -16.68 19.86
N ILE A 584 -15.19 -16.97 20.17
CA ILE A 584 -14.08 -17.03 19.23
C ILE A 584 -13.41 -18.40 19.32
N GLU A 585 -13.16 -19.00 18.17
CA GLU A 585 -12.32 -20.19 18.00
C GLU A 585 -11.05 -19.81 17.22
N MET A 586 -9.89 -20.22 17.75
CA MET A 586 -8.58 -19.94 17.15
C MET A 586 -8.04 -21.23 16.53
N PHE A 587 -7.79 -21.19 15.22
CA PHE A 587 -7.12 -22.26 14.48
C PHE A 587 -5.74 -21.79 14.02
N GLN A 588 -4.92 -22.71 13.51
CA GLN A 588 -3.55 -22.41 13.08
C GLN A 588 -3.50 -21.34 11.99
N ASP A 589 -4.38 -21.43 10.98
CA ASP A 589 -4.32 -20.59 9.79
C ASP A 589 -5.43 -19.51 9.71
N PHE A 590 -6.39 -19.53 10.65
CA PHE A 590 -7.56 -18.65 10.65
C PHE A 590 -8.20 -18.52 12.04
N LYS A 591 -9.00 -17.47 12.23
CA LYS A 591 -9.89 -17.24 13.39
C LYS A 591 -11.34 -17.40 12.93
N LEU A 592 -12.17 -18.04 13.74
CA LEU A 592 -13.63 -18.09 13.56
C LEU A 592 -14.28 -17.33 14.72
N SER A 593 -15.08 -16.30 14.42
CA SER A 593 -15.94 -15.62 15.39
C SER A 593 -17.39 -16.01 15.12
N HIS A 594 -18.11 -16.44 16.14
CA HIS A 594 -19.55 -16.70 16.05
C HIS A 594 -20.26 -15.41 16.45
N LEU A 595 -20.92 -14.78 15.49
CA LEU A 595 -21.58 -13.49 15.68
C LEU A 595 -23.09 -13.68 15.73
N GLU A 596 -23.75 -12.95 16.61
CA GLU A 596 -25.20 -12.75 16.63
C GLU A 596 -25.47 -11.37 16.04
N LEU A 597 -26.26 -11.32 14.97
CA LEU A 597 -26.69 -10.11 14.28
C LEU A 597 -28.15 -9.85 14.63
N CYS A 598 -28.43 -8.75 15.35
CA CYS A 598 -29.76 -8.34 15.75
C CYS A 598 -30.19 -7.10 14.94
N ASN A 599 -31.39 -7.13 14.37
CA ASN A 599 -32.02 -5.93 13.79
C ASN A 599 -32.85 -5.25 14.90
N ASN A 600 -32.43 -4.07 15.33
CA ASN A 600 -33.03 -3.37 16.46
C ASN A 600 -34.45 -2.84 16.16
N GLU A 601 -34.86 -2.75 14.89
CA GLU A 601 -36.20 -2.32 14.50
C GLU A 601 -37.24 -3.45 14.59
N THR A 602 -36.84 -4.68 14.25
CA THR A 602 -37.74 -5.84 14.23
C THR A 602 -37.59 -6.74 15.47
N GLY A 603 -36.46 -6.66 16.18
CA GLY A 603 -36.09 -7.59 17.25
C GLY A 603 -35.68 -8.98 16.78
N GLU A 604 -35.62 -9.22 15.46
CA GLU A 604 -35.11 -10.47 14.90
C GLU A 604 -33.59 -10.58 15.10
N HIS A 605 -33.11 -11.79 15.36
CA HIS A 605 -31.68 -12.11 15.50
C HIS A 605 -31.29 -13.30 14.61
N ARG A 606 -30.04 -13.32 14.14
CA ARG A 606 -29.50 -14.35 13.26
C ARG A 606 -28.04 -14.65 13.61
N ASP A 607 -27.66 -15.92 13.53
CA ASP A 607 -26.27 -16.35 13.69
C ASP A 607 -25.48 -16.17 12.38
N VAL A 608 -24.27 -15.62 12.49
CA VAL A 608 -23.35 -15.39 11.36
C VAL A 608 -21.94 -15.87 11.73
N ALA A 609 -21.38 -16.77 10.94
CA ALA A 609 -20.03 -17.28 11.10
C ALA A 609 -19.00 -16.39 10.38
N HIS A 610 -18.13 -15.72 11.14
CA HIS A 610 -17.09 -14.84 10.61
C HIS A 610 -15.71 -15.50 10.61
N TYR A 611 -15.21 -15.81 9.43
CA TYR A 611 -13.92 -16.44 9.20
C TYR A 611 -12.86 -15.42 8.79
N LEU A 612 -11.79 -15.27 9.57
CA LEU A 612 -10.61 -14.46 9.24
C LEU A 612 -9.42 -15.36 8.91
N TYR A 613 -9.07 -15.48 7.63
CA TYR A 613 -7.86 -16.19 7.18
C TYR A 613 -6.59 -15.37 7.48
N MET A 614 -5.68 -15.95 8.26
CA MET A 614 -4.47 -15.29 8.77
C MET A 614 -3.22 -15.64 7.96
N SER A 615 -3.16 -16.84 7.37
CA SER A 615 -1.97 -17.37 6.68
C SER A 615 -1.78 -16.90 5.23
N TRP A 616 -2.41 -15.79 4.82
CA TRP A 616 -2.01 -15.12 3.58
C TRP A 616 -0.78 -14.24 3.86
N PRO A 617 0.36 -14.44 3.17
CA PRO A 617 1.57 -13.66 3.41
C PRO A 617 1.41 -12.21 2.96
N ASP A 618 2.02 -11.29 3.71
CA ASP A 618 1.99 -9.88 3.37
C ASP A 618 2.57 -9.61 1.95
N PHE A 619 3.61 -10.35 1.52
CA PHE A 619 4.13 -10.35 0.14
C PHE A 619 3.58 -11.51 -0.68
N GLY A 620 3.04 -11.23 -1.88
CA GLY A 620 2.75 -12.23 -2.91
C GLY A 620 1.65 -13.23 -2.54
N ILE A 621 1.98 -14.52 -2.72
CA ILE A 621 1.09 -15.69 -2.56
C ILE A 621 1.66 -16.65 -1.52
N PRO A 622 0.82 -17.50 -0.88
CA PRO A 622 1.31 -18.61 -0.06
C PRO A 622 2.26 -19.54 -0.84
N LYS A 623 3.31 -20.04 -0.17
CA LYS A 623 4.28 -20.98 -0.78
C LYS A 623 3.71 -22.38 -1.03
N SER A 624 2.67 -22.75 -0.29
CA SER A 624 1.87 -23.96 -0.44
C SER A 624 0.41 -23.57 -0.26
N ALA A 625 -0.48 -24.29 -0.93
CA ALA A 625 -1.91 -24.09 -0.85
C ALA A 625 -2.58 -24.81 0.34
N SER A 626 -1.90 -25.72 1.06
CA SER A 626 -2.51 -26.56 2.10
C SER A 626 -3.41 -25.79 3.07
N ALA A 627 -2.90 -24.72 3.69
CA ALA A 627 -3.66 -23.88 4.61
C ALA A 627 -4.93 -23.27 3.98
N MET A 628 -4.85 -22.83 2.71
CA MET A 628 -5.99 -22.29 1.96
C MET A 628 -7.00 -23.39 1.60
N LEU A 629 -6.53 -24.59 1.24
CA LEU A 629 -7.37 -25.74 0.92
C LEU A 629 -8.11 -26.25 2.16
N ASP A 630 -7.44 -26.28 3.31
CA ASP A 630 -8.01 -26.73 4.58
C ASP A 630 -9.04 -25.71 5.10
N PHE A 631 -8.71 -24.42 5.03
CA PHE A 631 -9.64 -23.32 5.29
C PHE A 631 -10.89 -23.39 4.39
N ARG A 632 -10.72 -23.53 3.06
CA ARG A 632 -11.82 -23.67 2.10
C ARG A 632 -12.70 -24.88 2.41
N ASN A 633 -12.11 -26.02 2.75
CA ASN A 633 -12.87 -27.22 3.07
C ASN A 633 -13.71 -27.05 4.33
N GLN A 634 -13.19 -26.36 5.37
CA GLN A 634 -13.96 -26.10 6.58
C GLN A 634 -15.10 -25.09 6.33
N VAL A 635 -14.86 -24.04 5.55
CA VAL A 635 -15.92 -23.10 5.13
C VAL A 635 -17.04 -23.83 4.38
N LYS A 636 -16.70 -24.69 3.40
CA LYS A 636 -17.69 -25.48 2.63
C LYS A 636 -18.49 -26.45 3.52
N GLN A 637 -17.85 -27.08 4.51
CA GLN A 637 -18.54 -27.95 5.47
C GLN A 637 -19.48 -27.16 6.40
N HIS A 638 -19.08 -25.98 6.87
CA HIS A 638 -19.94 -25.14 7.68
C HIS A 638 -21.11 -24.57 6.86
N GLN A 639 -20.90 -24.20 5.60
CA GLN A 639 -21.96 -23.73 4.71
C GLN A 639 -23.07 -24.78 4.55
N GLU A 640 -22.69 -26.02 4.24
CA GLU A 640 -23.64 -27.14 4.15
C GLU A 640 -24.40 -27.34 5.47
N ALA A 641 -23.70 -27.42 6.60
CA ALA A 641 -24.33 -27.66 7.90
C ALA A 641 -25.27 -26.51 8.33
N ALA A 642 -24.88 -25.26 8.08
CA ALA A 642 -25.68 -24.09 8.39
C ALA A 642 -26.91 -23.98 7.47
N PHE A 643 -26.77 -24.33 6.19
CA PHE A 643 -27.90 -24.36 5.26
C PHE A 643 -28.91 -25.46 5.62
N GLN A 644 -28.45 -26.67 5.92
CA GLN A 644 -29.33 -27.77 6.38
C GLN A 644 -30.13 -27.40 7.64
N ALA A 645 -29.57 -26.56 8.52
CA ALA A 645 -30.26 -26.10 9.73
C ALA A 645 -31.41 -25.10 9.46
N ILE A 646 -31.40 -24.38 8.33
CA ILE A 646 -32.45 -23.39 7.96
C ILE A 646 -33.31 -23.82 6.75
N CYS A 647 -33.03 -24.98 6.16
CA CYS A 647 -33.57 -25.39 4.87
C CYS A 647 -35.11 -25.44 4.82
N THR A 648 -35.79 -25.71 5.93
CA THR A 648 -37.26 -25.75 6.03
C THR A 648 -37.94 -24.40 5.82
N ASP A 649 -37.27 -23.32 6.20
CA ASP A 649 -37.81 -21.96 6.20
C ASP A 649 -37.17 -21.10 5.08
N TRP A 650 -36.25 -21.69 4.32
CA TRP A 650 -35.54 -21.03 3.24
C TRP A 650 -36.37 -20.93 1.96
N THR A 651 -36.54 -19.69 1.47
CA THR A 651 -37.30 -19.39 0.25
C THR A 651 -36.43 -18.85 -0.90
N GLY A 652 -35.10 -18.96 -0.80
CA GLY A 652 -34.16 -18.51 -1.83
C GLY A 652 -33.70 -19.63 -2.77
N PRO A 653 -32.55 -19.48 -3.47
CA PRO A 653 -31.99 -20.52 -4.33
C PRO A 653 -31.80 -21.86 -3.60
N PRO A 654 -32.03 -23.02 -4.25
CA PRO A 654 -32.01 -24.32 -3.58
C PRO A 654 -30.65 -24.72 -3.00
N GLU A 655 -29.56 -24.04 -3.39
CA GLU A 655 -28.20 -24.21 -2.86
C GLU A 655 -27.89 -23.32 -1.63
N GLY A 656 -28.86 -22.51 -1.17
CA GLY A 656 -28.76 -21.68 0.03
C GLY A 656 -28.34 -20.22 -0.21
N PRO A 657 -28.13 -19.45 0.88
CA PRO A 657 -27.73 -18.05 0.81
C PRO A 657 -26.27 -17.86 0.34
N PRO A 658 -25.92 -16.69 -0.22
CA PRO A 658 -24.56 -16.36 -0.62
C PRO A 658 -23.57 -16.34 0.55
N VAL A 659 -22.34 -16.79 0.30
CA VAL A 659 -21.20 -16.52 1.19
C VAL A 659 -20.62 -15.16 0.86
N VAL A 660 -20.52 -14.25 1.83
CA VAL A 660 -19.80 -12.99 1.64
C VAL A 660 -18.31 -13.27 1.67
N VAL A 661 -17.59 -12.98 0.59
CA VAL A 661 -16.14 -13.16 0.49
C VAL A 661 -15.47 -11.81 0.24
N HIS A 662 -14.66 -11.35 1.18
CA HIS A 662 -13.97 -10.08 1.05
C HIS A 662 -12.46 -10.17 1.30
N CYS A 663 -11.76 -9.21 0.71
CA CYS A 663 -10.35 -8.95 0.98
C CYS A 663 -10.23 -7.45 1.26
N SER A 664 -9.25 -6.79 0.65
CA SER A 664 -9.17 -5.33 0.71
C SER A 664 -10.04 -4.66 -0.36
N ALA A 665 -9.90 -5.05 -1.62
CA ALA A 665 -10.62 -4.47 -2.77
C ALA A 665 -11.72 -5.41 -3.34
N GLY A 666 -11.90 -6.60 -2.77
CA GLY A 666 -12.88 -7.58 -3.24
C GLY A 666 -12.57 -8.22 -4.60
N ILE A 667 -11.30 -8.26 -5.01
CA ILE A 667 -10.90 -8.79 -6.34
C ILE A 667 -9.72 -9.78 -6.30
N GLY A 668 -8.66 -9.52 -5.51
CA GLY A 668 -7.44 -10.34 -5.51
C GLY A 668 -7.60 -11.67 -4.78
N ARG A 669 -7.49 -11.63 -3.45
CA ARG A 669 -7.62 -12.83 -2.59
C ARG A 669 -9.04 -13.41 -2.61
N THR A 670 -10.06 -12.55 -2.65
CA THR A 670 -11.46 -12.91 -2.92
C THR A 670 -11.59 -13.74 -4.19
N GLY A 671 -11.12 -13.22 -5.33
CA GLY A 671 -11.17 -13.94 -6.60
C GLY A 671 -10.39 -15.24 -6.57
N THR A 672 -9.26 -15.29 -5.84
CA THR A 672 -8.48 -16.52 -5.65
C THR A 672 -9.28 -17.57 -4.89
N PHE A 673 -9.89 -17.22 -3.75
CA PHE A 673 -10.72 -18.12 -2.95
C PHE A 673 -11.88 -18.70 -3.77
N CYS A 674 -12.67 -17.84 -4.42
CA CYS A 674 -13.79 -18.27 -5.27
C CYS A 674 -13.30 -19.11 -6.46
N THR A 675 -12.16 -18.78 -7.08
CA THR A 675 -11.62 -19.53 -8.23
C THR A 675 -11.23 -20.93 -7.81
N LEU A 676 -10.60 -21.08 -6.63
CA LEU A 676 -10.27 -22.37 -6.06
C LEU A 676 -11.53 -23.17 -5.75
N ASP A 677 -12.55 -22.59 -5.10
CA ASP A 677 -13.77 -23.35 -4.80
C ASP A 677 -14.43 -23.86 -6.08
N ILE A 678 -14.68 -22.99 -7.06
CA ILE A 678 -15.31 -23.35 -8.34
C ILE A 678 -14.51 -24.45 -9.06
N CYS A 679 -13.18 -24.28 -9.14
CA CYS A 679 -12.30 -25.24 -9.81
C CYS A 679 -12.29 -26.61 -9.10
N LEU A 680 -12.29 -26.63 -7.77
CA LEU A 680 -12.25 -27.85 -6.97
C LEU A 680 -13.62 -28.55 -6.94
N SER A 681 -14.71 -27.81 -6.79
CA SER A 681 -16.07 -28.34 -6.91
C SER A 681 -16.32 -28.94 -8.31
N ARG A 682 -15.80 -28.32 -9.38
CA ARG A 682 -15.84 -28.88 -10.74
C ARG A 682 -14.98 -30.14 -10.91
N LEU A 683 -13.80 -30.18 -10.29
CA LEU A 683 -12.91 -31.34 -10.28
C LEU A 683 -13.53 -32.52 -9.49
N GLU A 684 -14.20 -32.23 -8.37
CA GLU A 684 -14.94 -33.18 -7.54
C GLU A 684 -16.13 -33.82 -8.30
N ASP A 685 -16.82 -33.05 -9.16
CA ASP A 685 -18.01 -33.49 -9.90
C ASP A 685 -17.71 -34.26 -11.21
N ILE A 686 -16.88 -33.71 -12.10
CA ILE A 686 -16.62 -34.29 -13.43
C ILE A 686 -15.13 -34.49 -13.78
N GLY A 687 -14.24 -34.42 -12.80
CA GLY A 687 -12.83 -34.84 -12.95
C GLY A 687 -11.94 -33.94 -13.83
N THR A 688 -12.45 -32.81 -14.33
CA THR A 688 -11.65 -31.82 -15.08
C THR A 688 -11.81 -30.40 -14.54
N VAL A 689 -10.83 -29.54 -14.82
CA VAL A 689 -10.74 -28.17 -14.28
C VAL A 689 -10.35 -27.18 -15.38
N ASP A 690 -10.85 -25.95 -15.31
CA ASP A 690 -10.50 -24.87 -16.24
C ASP A 690 -10.31 -23.55 -15.48
N VAL A 691 -9.07 -23.29 -15.05
CA VAL A 691 -8.70 -22.05 -14.33
C VAL A 691 -8.91 -20.83 -15.22
N LYS A 692 -8.54 -20.91 -16.51
CA LYS A 692 -8.65 -19.80 -17.47
C LYS A 692 -10.10 -19.36 -17.64
N GLN A 693 -11.00 -20.28 -17.96
CA GLN A 693 -12.39 -19.91 -18.17
C GLN A 693 -13.10 -19.57 -16.86
N THR A 694 -12.74 -20.21 -15.74
CA THR A 694 -13.25 -19.80 -14.41
C THR A 694 -12.93 -18.34 -14.12
N VAL A 695 -11.67 -17.92 -14.27
CA VAL A 695 -11.28 -16.52 -14.01
C VAL A 695 -11.91 -15.55 -15.02
N ARG A 696 -12.01 -15.91 -16.31
CA ARG A 696 -12.68 -15.06 -17.31
C ARG A 696 -14.17 -14.86 -17.01
N ARG A 697 -14.90 -15.93 -16.71
CA ARG A 697 -16.33 -15.90 -16.34
C ARG A 697 -16.55 -15.13 -15.04
N MET A 698 -15.71 -15.36 -14.02
CA MET A 698 -15.76 -14.61 -12.77
C MET A 698 -15.63 -13.09 -12.97
N ARG A 699 -14.78 -12.66 -13.91
CA ARG A 699 -14.56 -11.24 -14.22
C ARG A 699 -15.73 -10.57 -14.93
N THR A 700 -16.70 -11.31 -15.46
CA THR A 700 -17.97 -10.73 -15.99
C THR A 700 -18.97 -10.39 -14.88
N GLN A 701 -18.78 -10.94 -13.67
CA GLN A 701 -19.61 -10.67 -12.49
C GLN A 701 -18.89 -9.76 -11.48
N ARG A 702 -17.66 -10.09 -11.09
CA ARG A 702 -16.81 -9.19 -10.29
C ARG A 702 -15.60 -8.77 -11.13
N ALA A 703 -15.73 -7.61 -11.77
CA ALA A 703 -14.68 -7.02 -12.59
C ALA A 703 -13.32 -7.02 -11.87
N PHE A 704 -12.26 -7.22 -12.65
CA PHE A 704 -10.87 -7.23 -12.18
C PHE A 704 -10.48 -8.34 -11.19
N SER A 705 -11.35 -9.33 -10.93
CA SER A 705 -11.03 -10.52 -10.13
C SER A 705 -9.76 -11.23 -10.62
N ILE A 706 -8.95 -11.69 -9.65
CA ILE A 706 -7.52 -12.01 -9.78
C ILE A 706 -6.72 -10.77 -10.21
N GLN A 707 -5.99 -10.17 -9.26
CA GLN A 707 -5.33 -8.87 -9.42
C GLN A 707 -3.86 -8.99 -9.89
N THR A 708 -3.22 -10.13 -9.67
CA THR A 708 -1.83 -10.39 -10.06
C THR A 708 -1.65 -11.73 -10.75
N TRP A 709 -0.63 -11.84 -11.60
CA TRP A 709 -0.27 -13.09 -12.25
C TRP A 709 0.16 -14.16 -11.23
N ASP A 710 0.76 -13.76 -10.10
CA ASP A 710 1.10 -14.69 -9.01
C ASP A 710 -0.16 -15.37 -8.45
N GLN A 711 -1.25 -14.61 -8.23
CA GLN A 711 -2.53 -15.16 -7.78
C GLN A 711 -3.13 -16.13 -8.82
N TYR A 712 -2.99 -15.80 -10.11
CA TYR A 712 -3.42 -16.66 -11.21
C TYR A 712 -2.62 -17.97 -11.26
N TYR A 713 -1.30 -17.89 -11.16
CA TYR A 713 -0.40 -19.06 -11.10
C TYR A 713 -0.64 -19.90 -9.84
N PHE A 714 -0.90 -19.27 -8.69
CA PHE A 714 -1.28 -19.95 -7.46
C PHE A 714 -2.54 -20.79 -7.63
N CYS A 715 -3.54 -20.35 -8.40
CA CYS A 715 -4.74 -21.13 -8.67
C CYS A 715 -4.40 -22.48 -9.36
N TYR A 716 -3.51 -22.46 -10.35
CA TYR A 716 -3.02 -23.69 -10.99
C TYR A 716 -2.28 -24.61 -10.00
N MET A 717 -1.36 -24.06 -9.22
CA MET A 717 -0.54 -24.84 -8.28
C MET A 717 -1.38 -25.44 -7.14
N ALA A 718 -2.35 -24.69 -6.61
CA ALA A 718 -3.24 -25.14 -5.55
C ALA A 718 -4.17 -26.29 -5.99
N VAL A 719 -4.63 -26.30 -7.24
CA VAL A 719 -5.42 -27.41 -7.78
C VAL A 719 -4.56 -28.67 -7.95
N ILE A 720 -3.29 -28.52 -8.39
CA ILE A 720 -2.34 -29.63 -8.46
C ILE A 720 -2.05 -30.19 -7.05
N GLU A 721 -1.79 -29.32 -6.08
CA GLU A 721 -1.53 -29.70 -4.68
C GLU A 721 -2.75 -30.39 -4.05
N TYR A 722 -3.97 -29.89 -4.27
CA TYR A 722 -5.20 -30.57 -3.86
C TYR A 722 -5.29 -31.99 -4.43
N ALA A 723 -5.03 -32.15 -5.73
CA ALA A 723 -5.10 -33.46 -6.37
C ALA A 723 -4.04 -34.44 -5.85
N GLN A 724 -2.84 -33.96 -5.48
CA GLN A 724 -1.83 -34.76 -4.78
C GLN A 724 -2.31 -35.19 -3.40
N ARG A 725 -2.82 -34.25 -2.58
CA ARG A 725 -3.36 -34.52 -1.23
C ARG A 725 -4.53 -35.50 -1.24
N ARG A 726 -5.30 -35.56 -2.33
CA ARG A 726 -6.43 -36.49 -2.54
C ARG A 726 -6.04 -37.82 -3.22
N GLY A 727 -4.76 -38.04 -3.53
CA GLY A 727 -4.29 -39.26 -4.20
C GLY A 727 -4.70 -39.39 -5.68
N LEU A 728 -5.25 -38.33 -6.28
CA LEU A 728 -5.63 -38.27 -7.69
C LEU A 728 -4.40 -38.09 -8.61
N LEU A 729 -3.27 -37.68 -8.03
CA LEU A 729 -2.02 -37.42 -8.71
C LEU A 729 -0.84 -37.86 -7.83
N ALA A 730 0.17 -38.49 -8.43
CA ALA A 730 1.44 -38.75 -7.75
C ALA A 730 2.21 -37.44 -7.45
N PRO A 731 3.20 -37.44 -6.54
CA PRO A 731 4.12 -36.32 -6.40
C PRO A 731 4.69 -35.90 -7.76
N VAL A 732 4.63 -34.60 -8.05
CA VAL A 732 5.11 -34.02 -9.30
C VAL A 732 6.49 -33.44 -9.05
N GLU A 733 7.50 -34.03 -9.68
CA GLU A 733 8.82 -33.41 -9.74
C GLU A 733 8.76 -32.20 -10.68
N TRP A 734 9.10 -31.03 -10.13
CA TRP A 734 9.41 -29.82 -10.87
C TRP A 734 10.93 -29.76 -10.95
N SER A 735 11.53 -29.69 -12.14
CA SER A 735 12.98 -29.50 -12.22
C SER A 735 13.32 -28.04 -11.89
N ASP A 736 14.48 -27.81 -11.27
CA ASP A 736 14.92 -26.44 -10.94
C ASP A 736 15.03 -25.58 -12.21
N SER A 737 15.36 -26.20 -13.36
CA SER A 737 15.34 -25.55 -14.68
C SER A 737 13.95 -25.06 -15.14
N ASP A 738 12.86 -25.67 -14.68
CA ASP A 738 11.49 -25.21 -14.97
C ASP A 738 10.99 -24.15 -13.96
N LEU A 739 11.74 -23.92 -12.88
CA LEU A 739 11.44 -22.93 -11.86
C LEU A 739 12.31 -21.66 -11.94
N GLU A 740 13.54 -21.76 -12.46
CA GLU A 740 14.53 -20.66 -12.46
C GLU A 740 14.76 -19.97 -13.82
N THR A 741 14.48 -20.60 -14.97
CA THR A 741 14.72 -19.95 -16.27
C THR A 741 13.51 -19.13 -16.75
N ASP A 742 13.43 -17.86 -16.34
CA ASP A 742 12.65 -16.80 -17.02
C ASP A 742 13.07 -15.40 -16.47
N SER A 743 14.38 -15.13 -16.42
CA SER A 743 14.93 -13.80 -16.10
C SER A 743 15.27 -13.01 -17.38
N GLU A 744 14.26 -12.39 -17.99
CA GLU A 744 14.38 -11.40 -19.08
C GLU A 744 13.49 -10.18 -18.81
#